data_AF-A0A1R3RQS0-F1
#
_entry.id   AF-A0A1R3RQS0-F1
#
_cell.length_a   1.000
_cell.length_b   1.000
_cell.length_c   1.000
_cell.angle_alpha   90.00
_cell.angle_beta   90.00
_cell.angle_gamma   90.00
#
_symmetry.space_group_name_H-M   'P 1'
#
loop_
_entity.id
_entity.type
_entity.pdbx_description
1 polymer ?
#
loop_
_entity_poly.entity_id
_entity_poly.type
_entity_poly.pdbx_seq_one_letter_code
_entity_poly.pdbx_strand_id
1 'polypeptide(L)'
;MMRVYSSIDPSNALAFHNGRVYTINRNQPWAEAFIVSPTGIIEHIGSNKVILKIAASRGLVHYDLRQRFVMPGIHDAHTHLLIAGLQALNEARIGFNATPDNLTSQLAHSSCACAYANVTGDWLIGNFYQASHFPDGVPDRRYLDDRYPNKPVLIREVSCHRILLNTEGLLRAGIDPNGAPDPEGGYYVRRKDGKLTGEVVENAMTAVFDCLPIPPLAHVKRAIHQAISICHQFGITSCQEASANTLYLHAVRELEQENRLDMDICTHIVAAPVYFAMEPQDSLAGLLDVAEGFRSRHVHTQFVKFWLDRAPLPPEFTQADLDANGRPIPTNLALDEDFLYKAVKSYDSRGMTCKLHVAGEGSARQALDVIAMVRESNPAGPRHELAHCKGVTNGADDIARFAPLRVTAEMSPAIFHHDVVDEYPELNKWAFNGVLATGALMTIGSDWMLPDTPSLFDALAAIVKRVRYLPGGGSRRLGPGETALQRGGEILCRVLTLSAAEAVGAQHRTGSLEVGKTANFILVDRDLSQGQFSGATVLETCIQPHPNVPSITAAMIDRTPLLEFTAERRFHQRLVLPATADHGPLAITYADIGPKVDNNGTPTPTILLIQGMGGSRLWCYHKDHEANQLGLSPGIGGSTPVPAAKRVRIWLESVSAVLEHLSIPYVVPLSHSAGTIYALNLLSQRRDLLWPNTPLAVLMGPWVEPKHSDILSLKMAQMLPTGILNQYDKLMHLVVKALPSLSASAGVFSAITHSISSARTEANSRSTGCLARYGMDSETVKALDRLTMEYICLEDTTGMNDEAVVCLKKGPGLWGACEDLPVYLQGLVQAEERYQQDHPEQKALCVKVHFAETDGMIGPKGQKYFEDCFTQADLREAVSFESVVEKGTEHDSIWISDTGVFAQVVKSIQATISSP
;
A
#
# COMPACT_ATOMS: atom_id res chain seq x y z
N MET A 1 10.73 -15.81 3.63
CA MET A 1 10.81 -15.04 4.89
C MET A 1 11.85 -13.96 4.73
N MET A 2 11.44 -12.69 4.70
CA MET A 2 12.35 -11.55 4.68
C MET A 2 13.04 -11.41 6.04
N ARG A 3 14.36 -11.34 6.08
CA ARG A 3 15.11 -11.04 7.31
C ARG A 3 15.87 -9.74 7.11
N VAL A 4 15.38 -8.68 7.74
CA VAL A 4 16.08 -7.41 7.81
C VAL A 4 17.04 -7.49 9.00
N TYR A 5 18.31 -7.76 8.72
CA TYR A 5 19.37 -7.67 9.72
C TYR A 5 19.75 -6.19 9.88
N SER A 6 19.06 -5.48 10.77
CA SER A 6 19.51 -4.15 11.22
C SER A 6 20.27 -4.28 12.54
N SER A 7 21.11 -3.30 12.82
CA SER A 7 22.06 -3.36 13.91
C SER A 7 22.04 -2.05 14.69
N ILE A 8 21.89 -2.18 16.00
CA ILE A 8 21.44 -1.11 16.91
C ILE A 8 22.45 0.02 17.18
N ASP A 9 23.73 -0.04 16.75
CA ASP A 9 24.67 1.12 16.73
C ASP A 9 25.99 0.84 15.92
N PRO A 10 26.93 1.81 15.72
CA PRO A 10 28.29 1.62 15.15
C PRO A 10 29.11 0.40 15.66
N SER A 11 28.78 -0.12 16.83
CA SER A 11 29.25 -1.36 17.46
C SER A 11 28.74 -2.64 16.79
N ASN A 12 27.79 -2.53 15.87
CA ASN A 12 26.94 -3.64 15.45
C ASN A 12 27.06 -3.98 13.95
N ALA A 13 28.21 -3.70 13.33
CA ALA A 13 28.53 -4.30 12.03
C ALA A 13 28.36 -5.84 12.10
N LEU A 14 27.82 -6.46 11.05
CA LEU A 14 27.54 -7.89 11.04
C LEU A 14 28.56 -8.60 10.15
N ALA A 15 29.23 -9.61 10.70
CA ALA A 15 30.17 -10.45 9.98
C ALA A 15 29.44 -11.68 9.43
N PHE A 16 29.23 -11.73 8.12
CA PHE A 16 28.73 -12.89 7.41
C PHE A 16 29.91 -13.80 7.07
N HIS A 17 29.85 -15.07 7.47
CA HIS A 17 30.94 -16.00 7.25
C HIS A 17 30.45 -17.37 6.81
N ASN A 18 31.37 -18.22 6.38
CA ASN A 18 31.14 -19.60 5.97
C ASN A 18 30.18 -19.69 4.77
N GLY A 19 30.33 -18.81 3.78
CA GLY A 19 29.51 -18.81 2.56
C GLY A 19 30.31 -19.16 1.30
N ARG A 20 29.60 -19.40 0.19
CA ARG A 20 30.16 -19.39 -1.16
C ARG A 20 29.72 -18.10 -1.85
N VAL A 21 30.48 -17.03 -1.63
CA VAL A 21 30.08 -15.67 -2.00
C VAL A 21 30.59 -15.36 -3.41
N TYR A 22 29.69 -15.39 -4.39
CA TYR A 22 29.95 -14.99 -5.76
C TYR A 22 29.77 -13.48 -5.89
N THR A 23 30.87 -12.76 -6.01
CA THR A 23 30.89 -11.30 -5.80
C THR A 23 30.48 -10.48 -7.02
N ILE A 24 30.50 -11.09 -8.22
CA ILE A 24 30.38 -10.40 -9.53
C ILE A 24 31.55 -9.43 -9.81
N ASN A 25 32.58 -9.41 -8.94
CA ASN A 25 33.82 -8.67 -9.16
C ASN A 25 34.81 -9.54 -9.96
N ARG A 26 35.23 -9.06 -11.15
CA ARG A 26 36.19 -9.78 -11.99
C ARG A 26 37.54 -10.02 -11.32
N ASN A 27 37.97 -9.13 -10.42
CA ASN A 27 39.26 -9.23 -9.73
C ASN A 27 39.21 -10.11 -8.48
N GLN A 28 38.01 -10.36 -7.95
CA GLN A 28 37.80 -11.22 -6.78
C GLN A 28 36.47 -11.97 -6.92
N PRO A 29 36.33 -12.92 -7.87
CA PRO A 29 35.01 -13.51 -8.19
C PRO A 29 34.37 -14.28 -7.04
N TRP A 30 35.19 -14.82 -6.15
CA TRP A 30 34.75 -15.61 -5.00
C TRP A 30 35.32 -15.05 -3.70
N ALA A 31 34.50 -15.10 -2.66
CA ALA A 31 34.87 -14.89 -1.28
C ALA A 31 34.16 -15.91 -0.38
N GLU A 32 34.57 -15.99 0.88
CA GLU A 32 33.95 -16.88 1.86
C GLU A 32 33.14 -16.13 2.92
N ALA A 33 33.44 -14.83 3.10
CA ALA A 33 32.92 -14.01 4.18
C ALA A 33 33.01 -12.51 3.84
N PHE A 34 32.17 -11.70 4.49
CA PHE A 34 32.19 -10.24 4.39
C PHE A 34 31.62 -9.57 5.66
N ILE A 35 31.92 -8.29 5.85
CA ILE A 35 31.39 -7.46 6.95
C ILE A 35 30.52 -6.36 6.36
N VAL A 36 29.32 -6.22 6.90
CA VAL A 36 28.37 -5.17 6.53
C VAL A 36 28.29 -4.16 7.68
N SER A 37 28.48 -2.88 7.37
CA SER A 37 28.33 -1.78 8.32
C SER A 37 26.87 -1.64 8.78
N PRO A 38 26.60 -0.91 9.87
CA PRO A 38 25.23 -0.57 10.28
C PRO A 38 24.44 0.21 9.21
N THR A 39 25.15 0.97 8.37
CA THR A 39 24.56 1.65 7.21
C THR A 39 24.36 0.73 6.02
N GLY A 40 24.65 -0.56 6.13
CA GLY A 40 24.47 -1.57 5.08
C GLY A 40 25.48 -1.49 3.93
N ILE A 41 26.70 -1.04 4.22
CA ILE A 41 27.81 -0.97 3.25
C ILE A 41 28.80 -2.10 3.53
N ILE A 42 29.35 -2.71 2.49
CA ILE A 42 30.40 -3.74 2.63
C ILE A 42 31.71 -3.06 3.04
N GLU A 43 32.20 -3.35 4.25
CA GLU A 43 33.48 -2.80 4.77
C GLU A 43 34.66 -3.70 4.40
N HIS A 44 34.45 -5.01 4.45
CA HIS A 44 35.48 -6.01 4.20
C HIS A 44 34.86 -7.23 3.50
N ILE A 45 35.62 -7.87 2.60
CA ILE A 45 35.23 -9.11 1.92
C ILE A 45 36.46 -9.97 1.64
N GLY A 46 36.40 -11.27 1.92
CA GLY A 46 37.55 -12.15 1.76
C GLY A 46 37.34 -13.55 2.32
N SER A 47 38.41 -14.17 2.83
CA SER A 47 38.35 -15.49 3.44
C SER A 47 37.75 -15.44 4.85
N ASN A 48 37.20 -16.58 5.30
CA ASN A 48 36.68 -16.76 6.65
C ASN A 48 37.70 -16.34 7.70
N LYS A 49 38.95 -16.77 7.53
CA LYS A 49 40.03 -16.50 8.48
C LYS A 49 40.26 -14.99 8.68
N VAL A 50 40.21 -14.21 7.60
CA VAL A 50 40.41 -12.76 7.68
C VAL A 50 39.21 -12.08 8.33
N ILE A 51 38.00 -12.39 7.86
CA ILE A 51 36.78 -11.74 8.34
C ILE A 51 36.50 -12.09 9.80
N LEU A 52 36.62 -13.36 10.20
CA LEU A 52 36.43 -13.77 11.60
C LEU A 52 37.48 -13.16 12.53
N LYS A 53 38.70 -12.92 12.05
CA LYS A 53 39.72 -12.21 12.84
C LYS A 53 39.33 -10.75 13.07
N ILE A 54 38.84 -10.05 12.04
CA ILE A 54 38.36 -8.66 12.16
C ILE A 54 37.15 -8.63 13.09
N ALA A 55 36.19 -9.53 12.88
CA ALA A 55 34.98 -9.65 13.69
C ALA A 55 35.30 -9.90 15.17
N ALA A 56 36.19 -10.85 15.48
CA ALA A 56 36.66 -11.10 16.83
C ALA A 56 37.37 -9.88 17.45
N SER A 57 38.20 -9.17 16.69
CA SER A 57 38.91 -7.98 17.19
C SER A 57 38.00 -6.80 17.51
N ARG A 58 36.85 -6.72 16.83
CA ARG A 58 35.84 -5.66 16.97
C ARG A 58 34.65 -6.10 17.83
N GLY A 59 34.59 -7.36 18.26
CA GLY A 59 33.44 -7.92 18.99
C GLY A 59 32.15 -7.97 18.16
N LEU A 60 32.23 -8.17 16.84
CA LEU A 60 31.07 -8.16 15.96
C LEU A 60 30.20 -9.41 16.14
N VAL A 61 28.90 -9.28 15.87
CA VAL A 61 28.00 -10.43 15.73
C VAL A 61 28.38 -11.20 14.46
N HIS A 62 28.24 -12.53 14.52
CA HIS A 62 28.55 -13.42 13.42
C HIS A 62 27.25 -14.03 12.86
N TYR A 63 27.14 -14.06 11.53
CA TYR A 63 26.09 -14.78 10.81
C TYR A 63 26.71 -15.90 9.98
N ASP A 64 26.38 -17.15 10.32
CA ASP A 64 26.84 -18.32 9.59
C ASP A 64 25.97 -18.55 8.34
N LEU A 65 26.56 -18.36 7.17
CA LEU A 65 25.97 -18.58 5.86
C LEU A 65 25.85 -20.07 5.50
N ARG A 66 26.35 -21.00 6.33
CA ARG A 66 26.18 -22.46 6.22
C ARG A 66 26.54 -23.05 4.85
N GLN A 67 27.64 -22.57 4.29
CA GLN A 67 28.17 -22.92 2.96
C GLN A 67 27.16 -22.69 1.82
N ARG A 68 26.16 -21.82 2.02
CA ARG A 68 25.16 -21.47 1.00
C ARG A 68 25.78 -20.56 -0.06
N PHE A 69 25.21 -20.63 -1.26
CA PHE A 69 25.55 -19.74 -2.36
C PHE A 69 25.00 -18.34 -2.08
N VAL A 70 25.85 -17.32 -2.22
CA VAL A 70 25.50 -15.91 -2.02
C VAL A 70 25.89 -15.13 -3.27
N MET A 71 25.02 -14.25 -3.73
CA MET A 71 25.30 -13.30 -4.82
C MET A 71 24.60 -11.96 -4.55
N PRO A 72 24.97 -10.87 -5.26
CA PRO A 72 24.21 -9.63 -5.17
C PRO A 72 22.72 -9.85 -5.47
N GLY A 73 21.87 -9.04 -4.86
CA GLY A 73 20.43 -9.07 -5.12
C GLY A 73 20.12 -8.78 -6.58
N ILE A 74 19.02 -9.36 -7.07
CA ILE A 74 18.60 -9.21 -8.46
C ILE A 74 18.07 -7.78 -8.67
N HIS A 75 18.41 -7.19 -9.81
CA HIS A 75 17.77 -5.99 -10.33
C HIS A 75 16.85 -6.40 -11.47
N ASP A 76 15.55 -6.25 -11.27
CA ASP A 76 14.55 -6.54 -12.29
C ASP A 76 14.47 -5.35 -13.28
N ALA A 77 15.02 -5.53 -14.48
CA ALA A 77 15.21 -4.41 -15.40
C ALA A 77 13.93 -3.96 -16.12
N HIS A 78 12.80 -4.64 -15.93
CA HIS A 78 11.51 -4.28 -16.49
C HIS A 78 10.41 -4.94 -15.67
N THR A 79 9.57 -4.15 -15.00
CA THR A 79 8.44 -4.69 -14.21
C THR A 79 7.30 -3.67 -14.14
N HIS A 80 6.11 -4.12 -13.76
CA HIS A 80 4.92 -3.30 -13.55
C HIS A 80 4.42 -3.49 -12.12
N LEU A 81 5.19 -2.97 -11.17
CA LEU A 81 5.10 -3.25 -9.74
C LEU A 81 3.75 -2.86 -9.14
N LEU A 82 3.20 -1.70 -9.52
CA LEU A 82 1.88 -1.29 -9.04
C LEU A 82 0.77 -2.16 -9.62
N ILE A 83 0.82 -2.46 -10.92
CA ILE A 83 -0.19 -3.32 -11.57
C ILE A 83 -0.17 -4.71 -10.93
N ALA A 84 1.00 -5.32 -10.77
CA ALA A 84 1.14 -6.61 -10.09
C ALA A 84 0.63 -6.58 -8.63
N GLY A 85 0.89 -5.48 -7.92
CA GLY A 85 0.38 -5.26 -6.56
C GLY A 85 -1.15 -5.21 -6.50
N LEU A 86 -1.79 -4.50 -7.43
CA LEU A 86 -3.25 -4.43 -7.54
C LEU A 86 -3.83 -5.80 -7.95
N GLN A 87 -3.23 -6.47 -8.93
CA GLN A 87 -3.60 -7.83 -9.31
C GLN A 87 -3.56 -8.81 -8.13
N ALA A 88 -2.59 -8.67 -7.23
CA ALA A 88 -2.47 -9.52 -6.05
C ALA A 88 -3.52 -9.23 -4.97
N LEU A 89 -4.05 -8.00 -4.88
CA LEU A 89 -4.90 -7.58 -3.76
C LEU A 89 -6.40 -7.45 -4.10
N ASN A 90 -6.73 -7.04 -5.34
CA ASN A 90 -8.10 -6.63 -5.67
C ASN A 90 -8.63 -7.11 -7.03
N GLU A 91 -7.82 -7.75 -7.89
CA GLU A 91 -8.27 -8.21 -9.21
C GLU A 91 -8.32 -9.75 -9.28
N ALA A 92 -9.33 -10.29 -9.97
CA ALA A 92 -9.56 -11.73 -10.05
C ALA A 92 -8.62 -12.39 -11.06
N ARG A 93 -7.92 -13.45 -10.64
CA ARG A 93 -7.09 -14.27 -11.53
C ARG A 93 -7.93 -15.33 -12.26
N ILE A 94 -8.19 -15.10 -13.54
CA ILE A 94 -8.93 -16.02 -14.43
C ILE A 94 -7.96 -17.04 -15.03
N GLY A 95 -6.83 -16.57 -15.56
CA GLY A 95 -5.78 -17.40 -16.17
C GLY A 95 -5.96 -17.62 -17.68
N PHE A 96 -4.87 -17.92 -18.37
CA PHE A 96 -4.84 -17.97 -19.85
C PHE A 96 -5.75 -19.05 -20.47
N ASN A 97 -6.04 -20.11 -19.72
CA ASN A 97 -6.93 -21.21 -20.13
C ASN A 97 -8.44 -20.87 -20.05
N ALA A 98 -8.79 -19.59 -19.94
CA ALA A 98 -10.17 -19.16 -19.95
C ALA A 98 -10.84 -19.50 -21.29
N THR A 99 -12.05 -20.05 -21.20
CA THR A 99 -12.91 -20.45 -22.32
C THR A 99 -14.33 -19.95 -22.03
N PRO A 100 -15.24 -19.94 -23.02
CA PRO A 100 -16.65 -19.65 -22.78
C PRO A 100 -17.27 -20.40 -21.59
N ASP A 101 -16.87 -21.66 -21.39
CA ASP A 101 -17.47 -22.55 -20.39
C ASP A 101 -16.99 -22.27 -18.95
N ASN A 102 -15.74 -21.83 -18.78
CA ASN A 102 -15.13 -21.66 -17.45
C ASN A 102 -14.96 -20.19 -17.02
N LEU A 103 -15.04 -19.22 -17.94
CA LEU A 103 -14.73 -17.80 -17.71
C LEU A 103 -15.42 -17.23 -16.48
N THR A 104 -16.74 -17.40 -16.38
CA THR A 104 -17.52 -16.82 -15.28
C THR A 104 -17.30 -17.53 -13.94
N SER A 105 -17.00 -18.83 -13.98
CA SER A 105 -16.73 -19.64 -12.79
C SER A 105 -15.37 -19.28 -12.18
N GLN A 106 -14.34 -19.12 -13.02
CA GLN A 106 -13.01 -18.66 -12.61
C GLN A 106 -13.08 -17.24 -12.07
N LEU A 107 -13.77 -16.33 -12.78
CA LEU A 107 -13.96 -14.95 -12.33
C LEU A 107 -14.63 -14.89 -10.95
N ALA A 108 -15.71 -15.65 -10.74
CA ALA A 108 -16.41 -15.68 -9.47
C ALA A 108 -15.54 -16.25 -8.34
N HIS A 109 -14.90 -17.41 -8.57
CA HIS A 109 -14.06 -18.07 -7.58
C HIS A 109 -12.89 -17.18 -7.14
N SER A 110 -12.16 -16.63 -8.11
CA SER A 110 -10.97 -15.82 -7.84
C SER A 110 -11.31 -14.47 -7.22
N SER A 111 -12.47 -13.90 -7.55
CA SER A 111 -12.93 -12.64 -6.93
C SER A 111 -13.19 -12.77 -5.43
N CYS A 112 -13.52 -13.96 -4.93
CA CYS A 112 -13.72 -14.20 -3.50
C CYS A 112 -12.40 -14.16 -2.71
N ALA A 113 -11.26 -14.36 -3.37
CA ALA A 113 -9.94 -14.28 -2.74
C ALA A 113 -9.40 -12.85 -2.65
N CYS A 114 -10.05 -11.88 -3.31
CA CYS A 114 -9.64 -10.49 -3.33
C CYS A 114 -10.04 -9.77 -2.04
N ALA A 115 -9.08 -9.56 -1.14
CA ALA A 115 -9.31 -8.84 0.12
C ALA A 115 -9.79 -7.39 -0.07
N TYR A 116 -9.53 -6.79 -1.24
CA TYR A 116 -9.83 -5.38 -1.54
C TYR A 116 -10.60 -5.18 -2.85
N ALA A 117 -11.41 -6.15 -3.29
CA ALA A 117 -12.16 -6.06 -4.55
C ALA A 117 -13.01 -4.77 -4.70
N ASN A 118 -13.50 -4.20 -3.60
CA ASN A 118 -14.39 -3.03 -3.59
C ASN A 118 -13.66 -1.69 -3.80
N VAL A 119 -12.32 -1.68 -3.92
CA VAL A 119 -11.55 -0.43 -4.12
C VAL A 119 -11.86 0.22 -5.47
N THR A 120 -12.23 -0.59 -6.47
CA THR A 120 -12.67 -0.11 -7.79
C THR A 120 -14.20 0.05 -7.85
N GLY A 121 -14.83 0.37 -6.73
CA GLY A 121 -16.29 0.49 -6.63
C GLY A 121 -16.98 -0.86 -6.76
N ASP A 122 -18.02 -0.93 -7.60
CA ASP A 122 -18.75 -2.15 -7.92
C ASP A 122 -18.20 -2.87 -9.17
N TRP A 123 -17.13 -2.36 -9.78
CA TRP A 123 -16.44 -3.03 -10.88
C TRP A 123 -15.80 -4.34 -10.45
N LEU A 124 -16.06 -5.38 -11.24
CA LEU A 124 -15.37 -6.65 -11.15
C LEU A 124 -14.27 -6.69 -12.21
N ILE A 125 -13.01 -6.59 -11.77
CA ILE A 125 -11.83 -6.61 -12.64
C ILE A 125 -11.18 -7.99 -12.60
N GLY A 126 -10.86 -8.54 -13.77
CA GLY A 126 -10.17 -9.83 -13.89
C GLY A 126 -9.02 -9.83 -14.89
N ASN A 127 -8.09 -10.77 -14.72
CA ASN A 127 -6.90 -10.98 -15.55
C ASN A 127 -6.52 -12.45 -15.59
N PHE A 128 -6.00 -13.03 -16.66
CA PHE A 128 -6.16 -12.63 -18.04
C PHE A 128 -7.05 -13.65 -18.74
N TYR A 129 -7.51 -13.33 -19.94
CA TYR A 129 -7.97 -14.33 -20.91
C TYR A 129 -7.08 -14.29 -22.16
N GLN A 130 -7.15 -15.34 -22.99
CA GLN A 130 -6.50 -15.38 -24.29
C GLN A 130 -7.58 -15.52 -25.37
N ALA A 131 -7.61 -14.57 -26.31
CA ALA A 131 -8.71 -14.49 -27.27
C ALA A 131 -8.81 -15.73 -28.18
N SER A 132 -7.69 -16.40 -28.48
CA SER A 132 -7.65 -17.63 -29.31
C SER A 132 -8.40 -18.82 -28.71
N HIS A 133 -8.70 -18.81 -27.41
CA HIS A 133 -9.51 -19.86 -26.76
C HIS A 133 -11.03 -19.65 -26.90
N PHE A 134 -11.45 -18.59 -27.58
CA PHE A 134 -12.85 -18.31 -27.90
C PHE A 134 -13.16 -18.66 -29.36
N PRO A 135 -14.43 -18.97 -29.70
CA PRO A 135 -14.82 -19.25 -31.08
C PRO A 135 -14.36 -18.15 -32.04
N ASP A 136 -13.69 -18.55 -33.12
CA ASP A 136 -13.09 -17.66 -34.14
C ASP A 136 -12.07 -16.63 -33.58
N GLY A 137 -11.55 -16.84 -32.37
CA GLY A 137 -10.63 -15.90 -31.72
C GLY A 137 -11.30 -14.64 -31.18
N VAL A 138 -12.63 -14.64 -31.02
CA VAL A 138 -13.42 -13.46 -30.63
C VAL A 138 -14.28 -13.77 -29.40
N PRO A 139 -13.94 -13.24 -28.21
CA PRO A 139 -14.80 -13.35 -27.04
C PRO A 139 -16.08 -12.54 -27.20
N ASP A 140 -17.09 -12.87 -26.40
CA ASP A 140 -18.40 -12.25 -26.48
C ASP A 140 -18.98 -11.95 -25.09
N ARG A 141 -19.41 -10.70 -24.89
CA ARG A 141 -20.00 -10.17 -23.65
C ARG A 141 -21.17 -10.98 -23.14
N ARG A 142 -21.86 -11.73 -24.01
CA ARG A 142 -22.96 -12.61 -23.62
C ARG A 142 -22.54 -13.58 -22.51
N TYR A 143 -21.28 -14.04 -22.52
CA TYR A 143 -20.77 -14.95 -21.50
C TYR A 143 -20.73 -14.29 -20.11
N LEU A 144 -20.64 -12.96 -20.04
CA LEU A 144 -20.63 -12.19 -18.80
C LEU A 144 -22.02 -11.64 -18.44
N ASP A 145 -22.81 -11.25 -19.44
CA ASP A 145 -24.14 -10.65 -19.27
C ASP A 145 -25.09 -11.58 -18.48
N ASP A 146 -25.06 -12.89 -18.75
CA ASP A 146 -25.95 -13.87 -18.10
C ASP A 146 -25.73 -13.93 -16.57
N ARG A 147 -24.49 -13.80 -16.12
CA ARG A 147 -24.13 -13.89 -14.69
C ARG A 147 -24.05 -12.53 -14.01
N TYR A 148 -23.66 -11.50 -14.74
CA TYR A 148 -23.42 -10.15 -14.23
C TYR A 148 -24.25 -9.11 -14.99
N PRO A 149 -25.59 -9.19 -14.98
CA PRO A 149 -26.42 -8.31 -15.80
C PRO A 149 -26.38 -6.84 -15.36
N ASN A 150 -26.21 -6.59 -14.05
CA ASN A 150 -26.25 -5.25 -13.45
C ASN A 150 -24.93 -4.88 -12.72
N LYS A 151 -23.86 -5.64 -12.96
CA LYS A 151 -22.54 -5.41 -12.36
C LYS A 151 -21.53 -5.23 -13.48
N PRO A 152 -20.80 -4.11 -13.58
CA PRO A 152 -19.85 -3.94 -14.66
C PRO A 152 -18.65 -4.86 -14.46
N VAL A 153 -18.25 -5.51 -15.55
CA VAL A 153 -17.13 -6.45 -15.58
C VAL A 153 -16.13 -5.97 -16.61
N LEU A 154 -14.85 -5.98 -16.23
CA LEU A 154 -13.71 -5.74 -17.11
C LEU A 154 -12.74 -6.90 -16.98
N ILE A 155 -12.36 -7.52 -18.09
CA ILE A 155 -11.33 -8.56 -18.11
C ILE A 155 -10.22 -8.17 -19.08
N ARG A 156 -8.97 -8.12 -18.62
CA ARG A 156 -7.82 -7.84 -19.49
C ARG A 156 -7.43 -9.09 -20.29
N GLU A 157 -7.07 -8.88 -21.56
CA GLU A 157 -6.49 -9.91 -22.42
C GLU A 157 -4.97 -9.99 -22.20
N VAL A 158 -4.35 -11.14 -22.47
CA VAL A 158 -2.92 -11.39 -22.19
C VAL A 158 -1.95 -10.41 -22.87
N SER A 159 -2.32 -9.84 -24.03
CA SER A 159 -1.54 -8.79 -24.69
C SER A 159 -1.59 -7.46 -23.95
N CYS A 160 -2.57 -7.25 -23.07
CA CYS A 160 -2.93 -5.97 -22.48
C CYS A 160 -3.36 -4.88 -23.49
N HIS A 161 -3.51 -5.23 -24.76
CA HIS A 161 -4.01 -4.36 -25.84
C HIS A 161 -5.51 -4.51 -26.10
N ARG A 162 -6.16 -5.45 -25.41
CA ARG A 162 -7.59 -5.72 -25.50
C ARG A 162 -8.18 -5.91 -24.10
N ILE A 163 -9.43 -5.49 -23.93
CA ILE A 163 -10.24 -5.77 -22.75
C ILE A 163 -11.61 -6.27 -23.18
N LEU A 164 -12.19 -7.18 -22.39
CA LEU A 164 -13.57 -7.65 -22.55
C LEU A 164 -14.46 -7.01 -21.49
N LEU A 165 -15.51 -6.35 -21.95
CA LEU A 165 -16.57 -5.76 -21.12
C LEU A 165 -17.89 -6.50 -21.28
N ASN A 166 -18.69 -6.53 -20.22
CA ASN A 166 -20.12 -6.86 -20.32
C ASN A 166 -20.94 -5.63 -20.77
N THR A 167 -22.25 -5.81 -20.95
CA THR A 167 -23.17 -4.71 -21.34
C THR A 167 -23.11 -3.54 -20.37
N GLU A 168 -23.19 -3.83 -19.07
CA GLU A 168 -23.15 -2.80 -18.03
C GLU A 168 -21.83 -2.03 -18.07
N GLY A 169 -20.70 -2.72 -18.25
CA GLY A 169 -19.38 -2.11 -18.40
C GLY A 169 -19.28 -1.17 -19.61
N LEU A 170 -19.81 -1.57 -20.77
CA LEU A 170 -19.88 -0.71 -21.96
C LEU A 170 -20.71 0.56 -21.70
N LEU A 171 -21.90 0.41 -21.10
CA LEU A 171 -22.78 1.54 -20.79
C LEU A 171 -22.13 2.52 -19.81
N ARG A 172 -21.40 2.02 -18.80
CA ARG A 172 -20.66 2.83 -17.82
C ARG A 172 -19.53 3.63 -18.46
N ALA A 173 -18.87 3.05 -19.46
CA ALA A 173 -17.84 3.71 -20.26
C ALA A 173 -18.44 4.67 -21.32
N GLY A 174 -19.76 4.81 -21.40
CA GLY A 174 -20.43 5.65 -22.39
C GLY A 174 -20.44 5.07 -23.81
N ILE A 175 -20.20 3.76 -23.95
CA ILE A 175 -20.13 3.06 -25.24
C ILE A 175 -21.48 2.38 -25.50
N ASP A 176 -22.17 2.73 -26.59
CA ASP A 176 -23.43 2.07 -26.97
C ASP A 176 -23.19 0.60 -27.40
N PRO A 177 -23.71 -0.40 -26.64
CA PRO A 177 -23.51 -1.82 -26.95
C PRO A 177 -24.15 -2.26 -28.28
N ASN A 178 -25.06 -1.45 -28.85
CA ASN A 178 -25.74 -1.73 -30.12
C ASN A 178 -25.01 -1.11 -31.32
N GLY A 179 -24.02 -0.24 -31.09
CA GLY A 179 -23.20 0.36 -32.14
C GLY A 179 -22.64 1.70 -31.71
N ALA A 180 -21.32 1.79 -31.61
CA ALA A 180 -20.57 3.03 -31.40
C ALA A 180 -19.57 3.21 -32.56
N PRO A 181 -19.23 4.43 -33.01
CA PRO A 181 -18.15 4.63 -33.99
C PRO A 181 -16.79 4.32 -33.35
N ASP A 182 -15.86 3.76 -34.13
CA ASP A 182 -14.50 3.48 -33.64
C ASP A 182 -13.73 4.80 -33.43
N PRO A 183 -13.01 4.96 -32.31
CA PRO A 183 -12.18 6.14 -32.08
C PRO A 183 -10.89 6.11 -32.92
N GLU A 184 -10.22 7.24 -33.05
CA GLU A 184 -8.90 7.27 -33.68
C GLU A 184 -7.90 6.40 -32.89
N GLY A 185 -7.15 5.54 -33.57
CA GLY A 185 -6.13 4.68 -32.95
C GLY A 185 -6.67 3.49 -32.14
N GLY A 186 -7.97 3.17 -32.23
CA GLY A 186 -8.57 2.00 -31.58
C GLY A 186 -9.88 1.59 -32.24
N TYR A 187 -10.45 0.45 -31.83
CA TYR A 187 -11.70 -0.03 -32.40
C TYR A 187 -12.47 -0.91 -31.42
N TYR A 188 -13.78 -1.07 -31.65
CA TYR A 188 -14.60 -2.03 -30.92
C TYR A 188 -14.90 -3.25 -31.79
N VAL A 189 -14.81 -4.46 -31.24
CA VAL A 189 -15.08 -5.67 -32.02
C VAL A 189 -16.59 -5.87 -32.18
N ARG A 190 -17.02 -6.19 -33.41
CA ARG A 190 -18.45 -6.33 -33.77
C ARG A 190 -18.80 -7.75 -34.17
N ARG A 191 -20.02 -8.15 -33.81
CA ARG A 191 -20.69 -9.31 -34.39
C ARG A 191 -21.12 -9.00 -35.83
N LYS A 192 -21.53 -10.05 -36.56
CA LYS A 192 -22.08 -9.93 -37.92
C LYS A 192 -23.34 -9.06 -38.02
N ASP A 193 -24.08 -8.90 -36.92
CA ASP A 193 -25.27 -8.05 -36.85
C ASP A 193 -24.96 -6.56 -36.53
N GLY A 194 -23.68 -6.20 -36.42
CA GLY A 194 -23.22 -4.84 -36.12
C GLY A 194 -23.14 -4.50 -34.63
N LYS A 195 -23.64 -5.35 -33.73
CA LYS A 195 -23.56 -5.11 -32.28
C LYS A 195 -22.17 -5.39 -31.74
N LEU A 196 -21.81 -4.70 -30.66
CA LEU A 196 -20.50 -4.89 -30.03
C LEU A 196 -20.45 -6.25 -29.31
N THR A 197 -19.35 -6.98 -29.50
CA THR A 197 -19.03 -8.17 -28.71
C THR A 197 -18.60 -7.80 -27.30
N GLY A 198 -18.29 -6.54 -27.02
CA GLY A 198 -17.74 -6.07 -25.74
C GLY A 198 -16.22 -6.13 -25.65
N GLU A 199 -15.55 -6.67 -26.67
CA GLU A 199 -14.09 -6.54 -26.78
C GLU A 199 -13.72 -5.16 -27.34
N VAL A 200 -12.83 -4.47 -26.62
CA VAL A 200 -12.38 -3.10 -26.87
C VAL A 200 -10.87 -3.11 -27.04
N VAL A 201 -10.36 -2.44 -28.07
CA VAL A 201 -8.97 -2.61 -28.54
C VAL A 201 -8.26 -1.26 -28.67
N GLU A 202 -7.02 -1.20 -28.16
CA GLU A 202 -6.11 -0.03 -28.20
C GLU A 202 -6.70 1.26 -27.59
N ASN A 203 -6.65 2.39 -28.31
CA ASN A 203 -7.07 3.70 -27.79
C ASN A 203 -8.57 3.74 -27.43
N ALA A 204 -9.36 2.78 -27.92
CA ALA A 204 -10.75 2.64 -27.51
C ALA A 204 -10.90 2.25 -26.02
N MET A 205 -9.85 1.68 -25.41
CA MET A 205 -9.83 1.36 -23.98
C MET A 205 -9.73 2.60 -23.08
N THR A 206 -9.27 3.74 -23.60
CA THR A 206 -9.12 4.98 -22.82
C THR A 206 -10.42 5.39 -22.13
N ALA A 207 -11.55 5.37 -22.85
CA ALA A 207 -12.87 5.67 -22.28
C ALA A 207 -13.26 4.74 -21.12
N VAL A 208 -12.77 3.49 -21.16
CA VAL A 208 -13.01 2.49 -20.13
C VAL A 208 -12.12 2.74 -18.92
N PHE A 209 -10.83 3.00 -19.11
CA PHE A 209 -9.93 3.30 -18.00
C PHE A 209 -10.28 4.61 -17.30
N ASP A 210 -10.71 5.63 -18.05
CA ASP A 210 -11.15 6.92 -17.50
C ASP A 210 -12.41 6.81 -16.62
N CYS A 211 -13.25 5.78 -16.84
CA CYS A 211 -14.46 5.56 -16.04
C CYS A 211 -14.21 4.71 -14.78
N LEU A 212 -13.04 4.08 -14.65
CA LEU A 212 -12.71 3.29 -13.46
C LEU A 212 -12.44 4.22 -12.26
N PRO A 213 -12.94 3.90 -11.05
CA PRO A 213 -12.61 4.66 -9.86
C PRO A 213 -11.10 4.63 -9.58
N ILE A 214 -10.52 5.81 -9.32
CA ILE A 214 -9.12 5.92 -8.91
C ILE A 214 -8.97 5.31 -7.50
N PRO A 215 -8.10 4.29 -7.32
CA PRO A 215 -7.85 3.72 -6.01
C PRO A 215 -7.33 4.77 -5.02
N PRO A 216 -7.79 4.77 -3.75
CA PRO A 216 -7.23 5.65 -2.73
C PRO A 216 -5.73 5.43 -2.56
N LEU A 217 -4.97 6.49 -2.33
CA LEU A 217 -3.50 6.43 -2.23
C LEU A 217 -3.01 5.43 -1.17
N ALA A 218 -3.72 5.31 -0.04
CA ALA A 218 -3.44 4.32 0.99
C ALA A 218 -3.48 2.87 0.46
N HIS A 219 -4.39 2.57 -0.46
CA HIS A 219 -4.47 1.26 -1.10
C HIS A 219 -3.34 1.07 -2.12
N VAL A 220 -3.01 2.10 -2.89
CA VAL A 220 -1.87 2.08 -3.84
C VAL A 220 -0.56 1.77 -3.09
N LYS A 221 -0.32 2.41 -1.94
CA LYS A 221 0.84 2.13 -1.08
C LYS A 221 0.85 0.69 -0.57
N ARG A 222 -0.32 0.15 -0.21
CA ARG A 222 -0.49 -1.25 0.20
C ARG A 222 -0.15 -2.21 -0.94
N ALA A 223 -0.62 -1.93 -2.16
CA ALA A 223 -0.34 -2.71 -3.36
C ALA A 223 1.15 -2.72 -3.70
N ILE A 224 1.80 -1.55 -3.72
CA ILE A 224 3.25 -1.45 -3.97
C ILE A 224 4.04 -2.20 -2.90
N HIS A 225 3.73 -2.00 -1.62
CA HIS A 225 4.41 -2.71 -0.53
C HIS A 225 4.22 -4.23 -0.61
N GLN A 226 3.03 -4.71 -0.98
CA GLN A 226 2.78 -6.13 -1.22
C GLN A 226 3.62 -6.66 -2.38
N ALA A 227 3.69 -5.92 -3.49
CA ALA A 227 4.49 -6.27 -4.66
C ALA A 227 5.99 -6.33 -4.31
N ILE A 228 6.52 -5.36 -3.57
CA ILE A 228 7.90 -5.37 -3.07
C ILE A 228 8.16 -6.59 -2.18
N SER A 229 7.24 -6.91 -1.27
CA SER A 229 7.35 -8.10 -0.42
C SER A 229 7.44 -9.40 -1.24
N ILE A 230 6.67 -9.50 -2.33
CA ILE A 230 6.76 -10.62 -3.27
C ILE A 230 8.09 -10.60 -4.02
N CYS A 231 8.52 -9.47 -4.58
CA CYS A 231 9.83 -9.31 -5.21
C CYS A 231 10.98 -9.82 -4.32
N HIS A 232 10.95 -9.47 -3.03
CA HIS A 232 11.94 -9.95 -2.07
C HIS A 232 11.90 -11.46 -1.84
N GLN A 233 10.76 -12.14 -1.98
CA GLN A 233 10.71 -13.61 -1.93
C GLN A 233 11.45 -14.25 -3.11
N PHE A 234 11.60 -13.54 -4.22
CA PHE A 234 12.32 -13.99 -5.43
C PHE A 234 13.72 -13.37 -5.55
N GLY A 235 14.23 -12.74 -4.50
CA GLY A 235 15.59 -12.20 -4.48
C GLY A 235 15.78 -10.88 -5.22
N ILE A 236 14.68 -10.23 -5.60
CA ILE A 236 14.70 -8.93 -6.27
C ILE A 236 14.84 -7.85 -5.21
N THR A 237 15.85 -7.00 -5.37
CA THR A 237 16.22 -5.94 -4.40
C THR A 237 16.17 -4.55 -5.02
N SER A 238 15.99 -4.47 -6.34
CA SER A 238 15.78 -3.23 -7.06
C SER A 238 15.06 -3.51 -8.38
N CYS A 239 14.37 -2.52 -8.95
CA CYS A 239 13.69 -2.70 -10.23
C CYS A 239 13.61 -1.43 -11.06
N GLN A 240 13.19 -1.60 -12.31
CA GLN A 240 12.70 -0.54 -13.18
C GLN A 240 11.19 -0.67 -13.34
N GLU A 241 10.44 0.22 -12.68
CA GLU A 241 8.98 0.35 -12.88
C GLU A 241 8.74 0.96 -14.26
N ALA A 242 8.15 0.18 -15.17
CA ALA A 242 8.04 0.49 -16.59
C ALA A 242 6.77 1.28 -16.97
N SER A 243 5.93 1.64 -16.01
CA SER A 243 4.66 2.36 -16.20
C SER A 243 4.39 3.39 -15.09
N ALA A 244 5.43 4.07 -14.59
CA ALA A 244 5.23 5.03 -13.52
C ALA A 244 4.34 6.21 -13.96
N ASN A 245 3.44 6.61 -13.08
CA ASN A 245 2.51 7.72 -13.27
C ASN A 245 2.45 8.57 -11.98
N THR A 246 1.59 9.59 -11.94
CA THR A 246 1.51 10.53 -10.80
C THR A 246 1.13 9.80 -9.53
N LEU A 247 0.12 8.93 -9.60
CA LEU A 247 -0.36 8.15 -8.45
C LEU A 247 0.74 7.26 -7.86
N TYR A 248 1.51 6.60 -8.73
CA TYR A 248 2.67 5.79 -8.34
C TYR A 248 3.73 6.62 -7.61
N LEU A 249 4.14 7.75 -8.19
CA LEU A 249 5.18 8.61 -7.62
C LEU A 249 4.79 9.18 -6.25
N HIS A 250 3.53 9.57 -6.07
CA HIS A 250 3.02 9.98 -4.77
C HIS A 250 3.06 8.83 -3.75
N ALA A 251 2.68 7.62 -4.15
CA ALA A 251 2.68 6.45 -3.25
C ALA A 251 4.09 6.07 -2.80
N VAL A 252 5.06 5.96 -3.72
CA VAL A 252 6.45 5.64 -3.35
C VAL A 252 7.11 6.75 -2.56
N ARG A 253 6.77 8.02 -2.82
CA ARG A 253 7.22 9.15 -2.00
C ARG A 253 6.70 9.07 -0.58
N GLU A 254 5.42 8.76 -0.37
CA GLU A 254 4.87 8.59 0.97
C GLU A 254 5.47 7.37 1.69
N LEU A 255 5.63 6.23 0.99
CA LEU A 255 6.30 5.05 1.55
C LEU A 255 7.73 5.36 1.98
N GLU A 256 8.48 6.11 1.17
CA GLU A 256 9.82 6.59 1.53
C GLU A 256 9.79 7.50 2.77
N GLN A 257 8.88 8.48 2.80
CA GLN A 257 8.71 9.40 3.95
C GLN A 257 8.20 8.69 5.23
N GLU A 258 7.64 7.50 5.08
CA GLU A 258 7.24 6.60 6.15
C GLU A 258 8.34 5.62 6.56
N ASN A 259 9.48 5.60 5.86
CA ASN A 259 10.55 4.60 6.02
C ASN A 259 10.05 3.16 5.76
N ARG A 260 9.05 3.01 4.89
CA ARG A 260 8.42 1.74 4.51
C ARG A 260 8.72 1.33 3.06
N LEU A 261 9.63 2.05 2.41
CA LEU A 261 10.18 1.70 1.10
C LEU A 261 11.57 1.09 1.30
N ASP A 262 11.72 -0.18 0.94
CA ASP A 262 12.89 -1.00 1.24
C ASP A 262 13.50 -1.63 -0.04
N MET A 263 13.18 -1.06 -1.19
CA MET A 263 13.63 -1.49 -2.52
C MET A 263 13.97 -0.27 -3.39
N ASP A 264 15.12 -0.27 -4.08
CA ASP A 264 15.47 0.78 -5.04
C ASP A 264 14.59 0.65 -6.30
N ILE A 265 13.94 1.74 -6.72
CA ILE A 265 12.99 1.79 -7.84
C ILE A 265 13.41 2.89 -8.82
N CYS A 266 13.71 2.48 -10.06
CA CYS A 266 13.92 3.37 -11.20
C CYS A 266 12.58 3.57 -11.93
N THR A 267 11.94 4.72 -11.72
CA THR A 267 10.58 5.00 -12.20
C THR A 267 10.61 5.52 -13.64
N HIS A 268 10.29 4.65 -14.60
CA HIS A 268 10.13 5.05 -15.99
C HIS A 268 8.75 5.66 -16.18
N ILE A 269 8.69 6.99 -16.21
CA ILE A 269 7.43 7.71 -16.35
C ILE A 269 6.99 7.66 -17.82
N VAL A 270 5.73 7.28 -18.05
CA VAL A 270 5.19 7.15 -19.42
C VAL A 270 5.11 8.52 -20.09
N ALA A 271 5.75 8.66 -21.24
CA ALA A 271 5.66 9.86 -22.07
C ALA A 271 4.58 9.72 -23.15
N ALA A 272 4.56 8.61 -23.90
CA ALA A 272 3.56 8.37 -24.94
C ALA A 272 3.60 6.91 -25.47
N PRO A 273 2.50 6.42 -26.05
CA PRO A 273 1.11 6.83 -25.78
C PRO A 273 0.70 6.57 -24.32
N VAL A 274 -0.41 7.16 -23.89
CA VAL A 274 -0.75 7.31 -22.45
C VAL A 274 -1.77 6.31 -21.93
N TYR A 275 -2.41 5.51 -22.78
CA TYR A 275 -3.47 4.59 -22.35
C TYR A 275 -2.96 3.50 -21.38
N PHE A 276 -1.67 3.14 -21.41
CA PHE A 276 -1.05 2.26 -20.41
C PHE A 276 -0.76 2.93 -19.05
N ALA A 277 -0.68 4.27 -19.02
CA ALA A 277 -0.40 5.02 -17.80
C ALA A 277 -1.65 5.29 -16.97
N MET A 278 -2.84 5.10 -17.54
CA MET A 278 -4.13 5.46 -16.92
C MET A 278 -4.16 6.91 -16.42
N GLU A 279 -3.52 7.81 -17.16
CA GLU A 279 -3.38 9.22 -16.83
C GLU A 279 -3.35 10.07 -18.12
N PRO A 280 -4.00 11.24 -18.15
CA PRO A 280 -3.98 12.11 -19.32
C PRO A 280 -2.58 12.61 -19.71
N GLN A 281 -2.36 12.83 -21.01
CA GLN A 281 -1.08 13.25 -21.59
C GLN A 281 -0.48 14.51 -20.97
N ASP A 282 -1.29 15.57 -20.75
CA ASP A 282 -0.82 16.83 -20.19
C ASP A 282 -0.34 16.65 -18.74
N SER A 283 -0.98 15.76 -17.98
CA SER A 283 -0.62 15.45 -16.60
C SER A 283 0.72 14.69 -16.55
N LEU A 284 0.92 13.69 -17.41
CA LEU A 284 2.19 12.97 -17.53
C LEU A 284 3.35 13.86 -18.02
N ALA A 285 3.07 14.76 -18.97
CA ALA A 285 4.05 15.75 -19.42
C ALA A 285 4.47 16.66 -18.26
N GLY A 286 3.50 17.18 -17.50
CA GLY A 286 3.75 17.96 -16.29
C GLY A 286 4.51 17.17 -15.21
N LEU A 287 4.19 15.89 -15.02
CA LEU A 287 4.87 15.00 -14.11
C LEU A 287 6.36 14.84 -14.48
N LEU A 288 6.65 14.62 -15.76
CA LEU A 288 8.02 14.53 -16.28
C LEU A 288 8.81 15.81 -16.05
N ASP A 289 8.17 16.98 -16.06
CA ASP A 289 8.83 18.26 -15.77
C ASP A 289 9.17 18.45 -14.28
N VAL A 290 8.38 17.85 -13.38
CA VAL A 290 8.58 17.95 -11.92
C VAL A 290 9.16 16.67 -11.29
N ALA A 291 9.47 15.66 -12.09
CA ALA A 291 9.86 14.32 -11.65
C ALA A 291 11.07 14.31 -10.69
N GLU A 292 12.03 15.22 -10.87
CA GLU A 292 13.20 15.36 -9.97
C GLU A 292 12.77 15.66 -8.52
N GLY A 293 11.63 16.35 -8.32
CA GLY A 293 11.08 16.64 -6.99
C GLY A 293 10.57 15.41 -6.22
N PHE A 294 10.42 14.26 -6.90
CA PHE A 294 10.06 12.98 -6.28
C PHE A 294 11.28 12.10 -5.98
N ARG A 295 12.48 12.49 -6.42
CA ARG A 295 13.70 11.71 -6.18
C ARG A 295 13.98 11.60 -4.68
N SER A 296 14.33 10.39 -4.25
CA SER A 296 14.68 10.08 -2.86
C SER A 296 15.85 9.11 -2.79
N ARG A 297 16.06 8.45 -1.64
CA ARG A 297 17.12 7.43 -1.51
C ARG A 297 16.82 6.23 -2.39
N HIS A 298 15.59 5.72 -2.33
CA HIS A 298 15.18 4.54 -3.08
C HIS A 298 14.43 4.87 -4.38
N VAL A 299 13.91 6.10 -4.55
CA VAL A 299 13.15 6.48 -5.75
C VAL A 299 14.04 7.28 -6.70
N HIS A 300 14.19 6.81 -7.93
CA HIS A 300 14.98 7.46 -8.99
C HIS A 300 14.10 7.80 -10.19
N THR A 301 14.09 9.07 -10.60
CA THR A 301 13.08 9.62 -11.52
C THR A 301 13.64 10.10 -12.86
N GLN A 302 14.91 9.82 -13.16
CA GLN A 302 15.57 10.24 -14.41
C GLN A 302 15.21 9.36 -15.64
N PHE A 303 14.07 8.66 -15.63
CA PHE A 303 13.73 7.64 -16.62
C PHE A 303 12.37 7.91 -17.27
N VAL A 304 12.29 7.67 -18.58
CA VAL A 304 11.12 7.94 -19.41
C VAL A 304 10.75 6.67 -20.18
N LYS A 305 9.46 6.34 -20.30
CA LYS A 305 8.96 5.20 -21.08
C LYS A 305 8.22 5.68 -22.33
N PHE A 306 8.50 5.04 -23.46
CA PHE A 306 7.71 5.14 -24.69
C PHE A 306 7.20 3.75 -25.11
N TRP A 307 5.99 3.69 -25.66
CA TRP A 307 5.47 2.50 -26.34
C TRP A 307 5.47 2.70 -27.85
N LEU A 308 6.26 1.93 -28.61
CA LEU A 308 6.38 2.14 -30.06
C LEU A 308 5.50 1.20 -30.88
N ASP A 309 5.20 0.02 -30.38
CA ASP A 309 4.33 -0.96 -31.00
C ASP A 309 3.61 -1.81 -29.95
N ARG A 310 2.90 -2.84 -30.42
CA ARG A 310 2.01 -3.67 -29.61
C ARG A 310 2.61 -5.04 -29.31
N ALA A 311 1.80 -5.98 -28.85
CA ALA A 311 2.25 -7.31 -28.50
C ALA A 311 2.37 -8.24 -29.73
N PRO A 312 3.41 -9.10 -29.76
CA PRO A 312 3.56 -10.09 -30.81
C PRO A 312 2.91 -11.41 -30.39
N LEU A 313 1.61 -11.34 -30.09
CA LEU A 313 0.81 -12.44 -29.57
C LEU A 313 -0.37 -12.74 -30.52
N PRO A 314 -0.82 -14.00 -30.59
CA PRO A 314 -2.04 -14.38 -31.29
C PRO A 314 -3.27 -13.70 -30.67
N PRO A 315 -4.37 -13.55 -31.44
CA PRO A 315 -4.55 -14.00 -32.83
C PRO A 315 -4.03 -13.03 -33.89
N GLU A 316 -3.70 -11.78 -33.55
CA GLU A 316 -3.48 -10.71 -34.55
C GLU A 316 -2.01 -10.39 -34.85
N PHE A 317 -1.05 -10.72 -33.97
CA PHE A 317 0.38 -10.38 -34.13
C PHE A 317 0.60 -8.90 -34.49
N THR A 318 0.29 -8.03 -33.53
CA THR A 318 0.14 -6.59 -33.75
C THR A 318 1.44 -5.78 -33.65
N GLN A 319 2.59 -6.44 -33.50
CA GLN A 319 3.89 -5.76 -33.47
C GLN A 319 4.20 -5.03 -34.78
N ALA A 320 5.08 -4.03 -34.73
CA ALA A 320 5.48 -3.30 -35.93
C ALA A 320 6.65 -4.00 -36.62
N ASP A 321 6.40 -4.56 -37.81
CA ASP A 321 7.40 -5.26 -38.62
C ASP A 321 7.97 -4.39 -39.75
N LEU A 322 8.94 -4.93 -40.49
CA LEU A 322 9.55 -4.28 -41.64
C LEU A 322 8.86 -4.68 -42.95
N ASP A 323 8.80 -3.76 -43.91
CA ASP A 323 8.41 -4.05 -45.29
C ASP A 323 9.53 -4.79 -46.06
N ALA A 324 9.25 -5.16 -47.31
CA ALA A 324 10.22 -5.86 -48.16
C ALA A 324 11.50 -5.06 -48.47
N ASN A 325 11.52 -3.75 -48.21
CA ASN A 325 12.66 -2.86 -48.38
C ASN A 325 13.40 -2.58 -47.07
N GLY A 326 13.00 -3.23 -45.96
CA GLY A 326 13.57 -3.01 -44.64
C GLY A 326 13.15 -1.69 -43.99
N ARG A 327 12.00 -1.13 -44.36
CA ARG A 327 11.42 0.08 -43.72
C ARG A 327 10.33 -0.31 -42.72
N PRO A 328 10.20 0.40 -41.58
CA PRO A 328 9.10 0.15 -40.65
C PRO A 328 7.73 0.28 -41.32
N ILE A 329 6.85 -0.69 -41.10
CA ILE A 329 5.45 -0.63 -41.56
C ILE A 329 4.69 0.33 -40.64
N PRO A 330 4.15 1.47 -41.13
CA PRO A 330 3.60 2.50 -40.26
C PRO A 330 2.33 2.11 -39.50
N THR A 331 1.56 1.13 -39.99
CA THR A 331 0.21 0.82 -39.46
C THR A 331 0.21 0.35 -38.01
N ASN A 332 1.30 -0.29 -37.57
CA ASN A 332 1.43 -0.86 -36.23
C ASN A 332 2.36 -0.04 -35.33
N LEU A 333 2.89 1.09 -35.83
CA LEU A 333 3.67 2.02 -35.03
C LEU A 333 2.73 2.97 -34.28
N ALA A 334 2.93 3.09 -32.98
CA ALA A 334 2.12 3.94 -32.12
C ALA A 334 2.53 5.42 -32.18
N LEU A 335 3.78 5.71 -32.59
CA LEU A 335 4.35 7.06 -32.59
C LEU A 335 4.98 7.40 -33.93
N ASP A 336 4.74 8.63 -34.38
CA ASP A 336 5.44 9.23 -35.51
C ASP A 336 6.93 9.46 -35.20
N GLU A 337 7.79 9.30 -36.21
CA GLU A 337 9.24 9.39 -36.05
C GLU A 337 9.71 10.80 -35.65
N ASP A 338 9.13 11.85 -36.25
CA ASP A 338 9.49 13.24 -35.94
C ASP A 338 9.09 13.60 -34.51
N PHE A 339 7.93 13.13 -34.06
CA PHE A 339 7.51 13.27 -32.67
C PHE A 339 8.49 12.56 -31.74
N LEU A 340 8.78 11.29 -32.00
CA LEU A 340 9.67 10.48 -31.17
C LEU A 340 11.08 11.09 -31.11
N TYR A 341 11.64 11.54 -32.23
CA TYR A 341 12.94 12.21 -32.29
C TYR A 341 12.98 13.47 -31.42
N LYS A 342 11.99 14.37 -31.56
CA LYS A 342 11.92 15.60 -30.76
C LYS A 342 11.81 15.30 -29.27
N ALA A 343 10.96 14.33 -28.90
CA ALA A 343 10.76 13.94 -27.51
C ALA A 343 12.02 13.30 -26.90
N VAL A 344 12.60 12.28 -27.56
CA VAL A 344 13.82 11.62 -27.09
C VAL A 344 14.98 12.60 -27.00
N LYS A 345 15.16 13.48 -28.00
CA LYS A 345 16.19 14.53 -27.95
C LYS A 345 16.02 15.47 -26.77
N SER A 346 14.78 15.86 -26.45
CA SER A 346 14.47 16.73 -25.31
C SER A 346 14.89 16.07 -23.99
N TYR A 347 14.46 14.83 -23.75
CA TYR A 347 14.79 14.09 -22.53
C TYR A 347 16.29 13.73 -22.43
N ASP A 348 16.91 13.34 -23.55
CA ASP A 348 18.35 13.09 -23.63
C ASP A 348 19.17 14.34 -23.25
N SER A 349 18.76 15.54 -23.70
CA SER A 349 19.41 16.81 -23.36
C SER A 349 19.29 17.17 -21.87
N ARG A 350 18.28 16.62 -21.19
CA ARG A 350 18.06 16.71 -19.73
C ARG A 350 18.81 15.61 -18.95
N GLY A 351 19.56 14.74 -19.63
CA GLY A 351 20.27 13.62 -19.02
C GLY A 351 19.36 12.44 -18.63
N MET A 352 18.12 12.40 -19.12
CA MET A 352 17.16 11.34 -18.80
C MET A 352 17.31 10.14 -19.76
N THR A 353 17.16 8.94 -19.22
CA THR A 353 17.19 7.70 -20.00
C THR A 353 15.79 7.37 -20.51
N CYS A 354 15.62 7.38 -21.84
CA CYS A 354 14.44 6.86 -22.51
C CYS A 354 14.52 5.33 -22.67
N LYS A 355 13.47 4.62 -22.23
CA LYS A 355 13.20 3.21 -22.49
C LYS A 355 12.08 3.10 -23.52
N LEU A 356 12.36 2.48 -24.65
CA LEU A 356 11.44 2.34 -25.77
C LEU A 356 11.00 0.88 -25.88
N HIS A 357 9.71 0.62 -25.73
CA HIS A 357 9.10 -0.70 -26.01
C HIS A 357 9.28 -1.06 -27.48
N VAL A 358 9.86 -2.23 -27.77
CA VAL A 358 10.07 -2.72 -29.13
C VAL A 358 9.81 -4.23 -29.23
N ALA A 359 8.61 -4.60 -29.68
CA ALA A 359 8.24 -6.00 -29.89
C ALA A 359 8.62 -6.52 -31.29
N GLY A 360 8.48 -5.69 -32.33
CA GLY A 360 8.69 -6.03 -33.74
C GLY A 360 9.99 -5.46 -34.33
N GLU A 361 10.31 -5.90 -35.54
CA GLU A 361 11.54 -5.47 -36.25
C GLU A 361 11.48 -3.98 -36.66
N GLY A 362 10.30 -3.48 -37.03
CA GLY A 362 10.06 -2.10 -37.46
C GLY A 362 10.18 -1.09 -36.33
N SER A 363 9.61 -1.38 -35.16
CA SER A 363 9.74 -0.51 -33.98
C SER A 363 11.18 -0.45 -33.48
N ALA A 364 11.90 -1.58 -33.49
CA ALA A 364 13.33 -1.62 -33.18
C ALA A 364 14.17 -0.76 -34.14
N ARG A 365 13.92 -0.87 -35.45
CA ARG A 365 14.59 -0.06 -36.48
C ARG A 365 14.35 1.44 -36.25
N GLN A 366 13.09 1.85 -36.09
CA GLN A 366 12.72 3.25 -35.85
C GLN A 366 13.37 3.81 -34.57
N ALA A 367 13.36 3.03 -33.47
CA ALA A 367 14.01 3.43 -32.23
C ALA A 367 15.52 3.66 -32.43
N LEU A 368 16.21 2.75 -33.12
CA LEU A 368 17.64 2.89 -33.40
C LEU A 368 17.93 4.06 -34.35
N ASP A 369 17.06 4.34 -35.32
CA ASP A 369 17.17 5.49 -36.23
C ASP A 369 17.06 6.81 -35.48
N VAL A 370 16.04 6.93 -34.61
CA VAL A 370 15.88 8.09 -33.73
C VAL A 370 17.07 8.28 -32.80
N ILE A 371 17.54 7.21 -32.15
CA ILE A 371 18.69 7.31 -31.24
C ILE A 371 19.96 7.70 -32.00
N ALA A 372 20.14 7.21 -33.23
CA ALA A 372 21.26 7.64 -34.08
C ALA A 372 21.22 9.15 -34.35
N MET A 373 20.05 9.69 -34.74
CA MET A 373 19.88 11.14 -34.93
C MET A 373 20.15 11.94 -33.65
N VAL A 374 19.69 11.46 -32.49
CA VAL A 374 19.97 12.11 -31.20
C VAL A 374 21.47 12.14 -30.92
N ARG A 375 22.18 11.03 -31.18
CA ARG A 375 23.62 10.89 -30.96
C ARG A 375 24.46 11.77 -31.88
N GLU A 376 23.95 12.22 -33.04
CA GLU A 376 24.64 13.24 -33.86
C GLU A 376 24.82 14.55 -33.10
N SER A 377 23.82 14.93 -32.29
CA SER A 377 23.86 16.16 -31.49
C SER A 377 24.36 15.97 -30.06
N ASN A 378 24.25 14.75 -29.51
CA ASN A 378 24.75 14.42 -28.17
C ASN A 378 25.42 13.02 -28.14
N PRO A 379 26.66 12.87 -28.64
CA PRO A 379 27.34 11.57 -28.74
C PRO A 379 27.58 10.89 -27.38
N ALA A 380 27.69 11.68 -26.31
CA ALA A 380 27.98 11.23 -24.95
C ALA A 380 26.74 11.20 -24.03
N GLY A 381 25.54 11.32 -24.61
CA GLY A 381 24.28 11.33 -23.87
C GLY A 381 24.01 10.07 -23.05
N PRO A 382 22.90 10.07 -22.27
CA PRO A 382 22.48 8.92 -21.47
C PRO A 382 22.34 7.63 -22.28
N ARG A 383 22.44 6.49 -21.61
CA ARG A 383 22.27 5.18 -22.25
C ARG A 383 20.78 4.88 -22.35
N HIS A 384 20.20 5.03 -23.54
CA HIS A 384 18.80 4.66 -23.81
C HIS A 384 18.62 3.14 -23.85
N GLU A 385 17.41 2.68 -23.59
CA GLU A 385 17.07 1.26 -23.51
C GLU A 385 16.02 0.89 -24.56
N LEU A 386 16.22 -0.24 -25.24
CA LEU A 386 15.18 -0.89 -26.03
C LEU A 386 14.65 -2.07 -25.21
N ALA A 387 13.36 -2.06 -24.90
CA ALA A 387 12.71 -3.05 -24.05
C ALA A 387 12.15 -4.22 -24.85
N HIS A 388 12.16 -5.40 -24.23
CA HIS A 388 11.86 -6.72 -24.78
C HIS A 388 12.82 -7.22 -25.87
N CYS A 389 13.17 -6.39 -26.86
CA CYS A 389 14.10 -6.70 -27.95
C CYS A 389 13.78 -8.02 -28.71
N LYS A 390 12.51 -8.46 -28.71
CA LYS A 390 12.08 -9.71 -29.38
C LYS A 390 12.20 -9.58 -30.90
N GLY A 391 11.85 -8.40 -31.44
CA GLY A 391 11.99 -8.11 -32.87
C GLY A 391 13.43 -8.09 -33.36
N VAL A 392 14.42 -7.94 -32.46
CA VAL A 392 15.84 -7.87 -32.83
C VAL A 392 16.40 -9.29 -33.03
N THR A 393 15.93 -10.01 -34.07
CA THR A 393 16.28 -11.43 -34.28
C THR A 393 17.01 -11.74 -35.59
N ASN A 394 16.79 -11.00 -36.69
CA ASN A 394 17.33 -11.38 -38.01
C ASN A 394 18.14 -10.29 -38.75
N GLY A 395 18.06 -9.02 -38.36
CA GLY A 395 18.82 -7.94 -38.99
C GLY A 395 20.24 -7.81 -38.42
N ALA A 396 21.26 -8.32 -39.14
CA ALA A 396 22.67 -8.12 -38.76
C ALA A 396 23.01 -6.63 -38.58
N ASP A 397 22.36 -5.76 -39.36
CA ASP A 397 22.56 -4.31 -39.34
C ASP A 397 22.06 -3.66 -38.05
N ASP A 398 20.89 -4.04 -37.53
CA ASP A 398 20.34 -3.44 -36.29
C ASP A 398 21.12 -3.90 -35.06
N ILE A 399 21.45 -5.19 -34.99
CA ILE A 399 22.27 -5.74 -33.91
C ILE A 399 23.60 -4.98 -33.78
N ALA A 400 24.25 -4.67 -34.92
CA ALA A 400 25.51 -3.96 -34.96
C ALA A 400 25.45 -2.52 -34.41
N ARG A 401 24.27 -1.91 -34.34
CA ARG A 401 24.08 -0.51 -33.91
C ARG A 401 24.01 -0.32 -32.40
N PHE A 402 23.67 -1.34 -31.63
CA PHE A 402 23.48 -1.22 -30.18
C PHE A 402 24.71 -0.65 -29.45
N ALA A 403 25.91 -1.18 -29.71
CA ALA A 403 27.12 -0.73 -29.04
C ALA A 403 27.57 0.68 -29.47
N PRO A 404 27.68 1.01 -30.79
CA PRO A 404 28.03 2.36 -31.24
C PRO A 404 27.06 3.45 -30.75
N LEU A 405 25.76 3.15 -30.70
CA LEU A 405 24.73 4.09 -30.26
C LEU A 405 24.60 4.20 -28.74
N ARG A 406 25.36 3.39 -27.98
CA ARG A 406 25.26 3.29 -26.52
C ARG A 406 23.84 2.95 -26.08
N VAL A 407 23.27 1.91 -26.67
CA VAL A 407 21.92 1.39 -26.32
C VAL A 407 22.05 0.16 -25.43
N THR A 408 21.21 0.07 -24.40
CA THR A 408 20.99 -1.16 -23.63
C THR A 408 19.90 -1.99 -24.30
N ALA A 409 20.15 -3.28 -24.50
CA ALA A 409 19.09 -4.21 -24.85
C ALA A 409 18.51 -4.83 -23.57
N GLU A 410 17.28 -4.50 -23.23
CA GLU A 410 16.54 -5.18 -22.17
C GLU A 410 15.77 -6.36 -22.78
N MET A 411 15.91 -7.53 -22.16
CA MET A 411 15.34 -8.79 -22.60
C MET A 411 14.35 -9.31 -21.55
N SER A 412 13.12 -9.64 -21.95
CA SER A 412 12.09 -10.12 -21.01
C SER A 412 11.69 -11.57 -21.32
N PRO A 413 12.57 -12.57 -21.14
CA PRO A 413 12.25 -13.94 -21.50
C PRO A 413 11.11 -14.53 -20.65
N ALA A 414 10.85 -14.01 -19.44
CA ALA A 414 9.84 -14.54 -18.53
C ALA A 414 8.41 -14.51 -19.10
N ILE A 415 8.03 -13.47 -19.87
CA ILE A 415 6.69 -13.37 -20.46
C ILE A 415 6.44 -14.35 -21.61
N PHE A 416 7.51 -14.97 -22.12
CA PHE A 416 7.48 -15.96 -23.19
C PHE A 416 8.14 -17.28 -22.73
N HIS A 417 8.01 -17.60 -21.44
CA HIS A 417 8.32 -18.92 -20.89
C HIS A 417 7.16 -19.38 -19.99
N HIS A 418 5.94 -19.38 -20.55
CA HIS A 418 4.69 -19.88 -19.96
C HIS A 418 3.91 -20.68 -21.03
N ASP A 419 2.76 -21.28 -20.69
CA ASP A 419 1.83 -22.04 -21.56
C ASP A 419 1.72 -21.54 -23.02
N VAL A 420 1.73 -20.22 -23.24
CA VAL A 420 1.68 -19.60 -24.57
C VAL A 420 2.84 -20.04 -25.48
N VAL A 421 3.99 -20.42 -24.92
CA VAL A 421 5.19 -20.81 -25.69
C VAL A 421 5.21 -22.29 -26.04
N ASP A 422 4.51 -23.13 -25.28
CA ASP A 422 4.24 -24.49 -25.72
C ASP A 422 3.30 -24.47 -26.94
N GLU A 423 2.40 -23.49 -27.02
CA GLU A 423 1.51 -23.28 -28.16
C GLU A 423 2.18 -22.53 -29.33
N TYR A 424 3.09 -21.58 -29.05
CA TYR A 424 3.76 -20.72 -30.04
C TYR A 424 5.28 -20.62 -29.81
N PRO A 425 6.06 -21.67 -30.11
CA PRO A 425 7.50 -21.74 -29.81
C PRO A 425 8.34 -20.70 -30.57
N GLU A 426 7.83 -20.14 -31.66
CA GLU A 426 8.45 -19.06 -32.41
C GLU A 426 8.50 -17.73 -31.66
N LEU A 427 7.70 -17.57 -30.60
CA LEU A 427 7.74 -16.38 -29.74
C LEU A 427 9.00 -16.33 -28.88
N ASN A 428 9.61 -17.48 -28.59
CA ASN A 428 10.81 -17.59 -27.76
C ASN A 428 12.11 -17.45 -28.59
N LYS A 429 12.25 -16.31 -29.28
CA LYS A 429 13.42 -15.99 -30.12
C LYS A 429 14.02 -14.64 -29.71
N TRP A 430 15.24 -14.68 -29.19
CA TRP A 430 16.05 -13.50 -28.90
C TRP A 430 17.47 -13.66 -29.40
N ALA A 431 18.04 -12.58 -29.94
CA ALA A 431 19.44 -12.53 -30.35
C ALA A 431 20.39 -12.23 -29.16
N PHE A 432 20.26 -12.94 -28.02
CA PHE A 432 21.12 -12.76 -26.84
C PHE A 432 22.61 -12.69 -27.23
N ASN A 433 23.10 -13.70 -27.95
CA ASN A 433 24.50 -13.74 -28.37
C ASN A 433 24.84 -12.70 -29.43
N GLY A 434 23.92 -12.42 -30.36
CA GLY A 434 24.16 -11.44 -31.42
C GLY A 434 24.42 -10.07 -30.81
N VAL A 435 23.52 -9.63 -29.93
CA VAL A 435 23.63 -8.34 -29.22
C VAL A 435 24.82 -8.33 -28.27
N LEU A 436 25.01 -9.36 -27.43
CA LEU A 436 26.15 -9.40 -26.51
C LEU A 436 27.50 -9.38 -27.25
N ALA A 437 27.60 -10.02 -28.42
CA ALA A 437 28.83 -10.06 -29.22
C ALA A 437 29.24 -8.68 -29.76
N THR A 438 28.32 -7.72 -29.90
CA THR A 438 28.64 -6.38 -30.43
C THR A 438 29.35 -5.49 -29.43
N GLY A 439 29.29 -5.81 -28.14
CA GLY A 439 29.71 -4.90 -27.08
C GLY A 439 28.57 -4.20 -26.35
N ALA A 440 27.33 -4.45 -26.72
CA ALA A 440 26.18 -3.81 -26.10
C ALA A 440 26.03 -4.22 -24.62
N LEU A 441 25.44 -3.32 -23.83
CA LEU A 441 24.96 -3.66 -22.49
C LEU A 441 23.64 -4.43 -22.64
N MET A 442 23.43 -5.42 -21.78
CA MET A 442 22.21 -6.22 -21.78
C MET A 442 21.70 -6.37 -20.35
N THR A 443 20.37 -6.30 -20.21
CA THR A 443 19.65 -6.46 -18.96
C THR A 443 18.50 -7.46 -19.15
N ILE A 444 17.96 -7.97 -18.05
CA ILE A 444 16.82 -8.89 -18.07
C ILE A 444 15.74 -8.39 -17.12
N GLY A 445 14.51 -8.32 -17.62
CA GLY A 445 13.33 -8.00 -16.84
C GLY A 445 12.34 -9.17 -16.74
N SER A 446 11.52 -9.16 -15.69
CA SER A 446 10.42 -10.12 -15.52
C SER A 446 9.18 -9.73 -16.32
N ASP A 447 9.02 -8.42 -16.52
CA ASP A 447 7.81 -7.77 -17.00
C ASP A 447 6.59 -8.27 -16.19
N TRP A 448 6.77 -8.27 -14.85
CA TRP A 448 5.82 -8.82 -13.90
C TRP A 448 4.52 -8.01 -13.88
N MET A 449 3.59 -8.55 -14.65
CA MET A 449 2.15 -8.34 -14.65
C MET A 449 1.48 -9.46 -15.44
N LEU A 450 2.19 -10.07 -16.41
CA LEU A 450 1.75 -11.25 -17.16
C LEU A 450 2.14 -12.56 -16.47
N PRO A 451 3.40 -12.77 -16.04
CA PRO A 451 3.78 -13.99 -15.34
C PRO A 451 3.15 -14.03 -13.95
N ASP A 452 2.87 -15.24 -13.45
CA ASP A 452 2.26 -15.43 -12.12
C ASP A 452 3.12 -14.87 -10.97
N THR A 453 4.44 -14.84 -11.16
CA THR A 453 5.43 -14.41 -10.18
C THR A 453 6.54 -13.60 -10.87
N PRO A 454 7.29 -12.75 -10.14
CA PRO A 454 8.42 -12.04 -10.72
C PRO A 454 9.68 -12.93 -10.86
N SER A 455 9.55 -14.26 -10.71
CA SER A 455 10.70 -15.18 -10.81
C SER A 455 11.29 -15.17 -12.21
N LEU A 456 12.62 -15.03 -12.29
CA LEU A 456 13.37 -15.13 -13.55
C LEU A 456 13.97 -16.52 -13.77
N PHE A 457 14.04 -17.37 -12.75
CA PHE A 457 14.90 -18.56 -12.77
C PHE A 457 14.50 -19.59 -13.82
N ASP A 458 13.21 -19.86 -14.02
CA ASP A 458 12.78 -20.86 -15.00
C ASP A 458 13.04 -20.42 -16.44
N ALA A 459 12.77 -19.15 -16.75
CA ALA A 459 13.10 -18.55 -18.05
C ALA A 459 14.62 -18.59 -18.31
N LEU A 460 15.42 -18.29 -17.29
CA LEU A 460 16.88 -18.34 -17.39
C LEU A 460 17.41 -19.77 -17.56
N ALA A 461 16.79 -20.76 -16.91
CA ALA A 461 17.14 -22.17 -17.05
C ALA A 461 16.96 -22.67 -18.49
N ALA A 462 15.99 -22.13 -19.22
CA ALA A 462 15.74 -22.48 -20.61
C ALA A 462 16.81 -21.90 -21.58
N ILE A 463 17.38 -20.73 -21.27
CA ILE A 463 18.34 -20.04 -22.15
C ILE A 463 19.81 -20.22 -21.76
N VAL A 464 20.12 -20.56 -20.51
CA VAL A 464 21.49 -20.53 -19.95
C VAL A 464 22.55 -21.24 -20.79
N LYS A 465 22.25 -22.43 -21.35
CA LYS A 465 23.22 -23.18 -22.18
C LYS A 465 23.55 -22.49 -23.51
N ARG A 466 22.70 -21.57 -23.96
CA ARG A 466 22.82 -20.89 -25.26
C ARG A 466 23.64 -19.61 -25.16
N VAL A 467 23.76 -18.98 -23.99
CA VAL A 467 24.45 -17.70 -23.79
C VAL A 467 25.98 -17.88 -23.75
N ARG A 468 26.74 -17.04 -24.49
CA ARG A 468 28.19 -17.24 -24.71
C ARG A 468 29.08 -16.01 -24.55
N TYR A 469 28.52 -14.81 -24.66
CA TYR A 469 29.28 -13.55 -24.66
C TYR A 469 29.01 -12.78 -23.37
N LEU A 470 30.02 -12.08 -22.85
CA LEU A 470 29.86 -11.18 -21.72
C LEU A 470 29.22 -9.86 -22.18
N PRO A 471 28.44 -9.19 -21.32
CA PRO A 471 28.08 -7.80 -21.53
C PRO A 471 29.35 -6.98 -21.82
N GLY A 472 29.35 -6.21 -22.90
CA GLY A 472 30.55 -5.52 -23.39
C GLY A 472 31.40 -6.30 -24.42
N GLY A 473 30.92 -7.41 -25.01
CA GLY A 473 31.50 -7.97 -26.24
C GLY A 473 32.59 -9.02 -26.04
N GLY A 474 33.01 -9.25 -24.80
CA GLY A 474 34.04 -10.25 -24.48
C GLY A 474 33.54 -11.68 -24.72
N SER A 475 34.16 -12.42 -25.63
CA SER A 475 33.97 -13.87 -25.73
C SER A 475 34.90 -14.58 -24.76
N ARG A 476 34.35 -15.21 -23.72
CA ARG A 476 35.12 -16.10 -22.85
C ARG A 476 35.16 -17.49 -23.49
N ARG A 477 36.34 -17.91 -23.97
CA ARG A 477 36.58 -19.32 -24.32
C ARG A 477 36.40 -20.16 -23.05
N LEU A 478 35.70 -21.29 -23.17
CA LEU A 478 35.57 -22.24 -22.07
C LEU A 478 36.96 -22.71 -21.65
N GLY A 479 37.27 -22.63 -20.36
CA GLY A 479 38.47 -23.24 -19.81
C GLY A 479 38.41 -24.77 -19.89
N PRO A 480 39.53 -25.48 -19.72
CA PRO A 480 39.53 -26.95 -19.61
C PRO A 480 38.57 -27.41 -18.50
N GLY A 481 37.57 -28.22 -18.85
CA GLY A 481 36.55 -28.73 -17.92
C GLY A 481 35.36 -27.80 -17.65
N GLU A 482 35.34 -26.58 -18.18
CA GLU A 482 34.21 -25.65 -18.07
C GLU A 482 33.09 -26.02 -19.06
N THR A 483 31.86 -26.07 -18.58
CA THR A 483 30.68 -26.41 -19.38
C THR A 483 30.00 -25.15 -19.94
N ALA A 484 29.24 -25.30 -21.03
CA ALA A 484 28.40 -24.22 -21.54
C ALA A 484 27.38 -23.72 -20.51
N LEU A 485 26.95 -24.59 -19.59
CA LEU A 485 26.04 -24.25 -18.50
C LEU A 485 26.67 -23.30 -17.49
N GLN A 486 27.91 -23.59 -17.06
CA GLN A 486 28.67 -22.74 -16.13
C GLN A 486 28.95 -21.36 -16.73
N ARG A 487 29.45 -21.30 -17.97
CA ARG A 487 29.66 -20.02 -18.65
C ARG A 487 28.38 -19.19 -18.74
N GLY A 488 27.27 -19.83 -19.10
CA GLY A 488 25.96 -19.18 -19.14
C GLY A 488 25.53 -18.65 -17.77
N GLY A 489 25.73 -19.44 -16.71
CA GLY A 489 25.46 -19.06 -15.33
C GLY A 489 26.21 -17.80 -14.90
N GLU A 490 27.53 -17.77 -15.10
CA GLU A 490 28.34 -16.58 -14.82
C GLU A 490 27.84 -15.33 -15.57
N ILE A 491 27.55 -15.47 -16.87
CA ILE A 491 27.06 -14.35 -17.70
C ILE A 491 25.70 -13.86 -17.20
N LEU A 492 24.75 -14.77 -16.94
CA LEU A 492 23.41 -14.40 -16.52
C LEU A 492 23.41 -13.78 -15.11
N CYS A 493 24.21 -14.28 -14.18
CA CYS A 493 24.41 -13.62 -12.89
C CYS A 493 24.92 -12.18 -13.05
N ARG A 494 25.86 -11.93 -13.97
CA ARG A 494 26.34 -10.57 -14.29
C ARG A 494 25.25 -9.69 -14.90
N VAL A 495 24.42 -10.25 -15.79
CA VAL A 495 23.31 -9.56 -16.46
C VAL A 495 22.23 -9.14 -15.47
N LEU A 496 21.84 -10.03 -14.56
CA LEU A 496 20.82 -9.80 -13.53
C LEU A 496 21.21 -8.78 -12.46
N THR A 497 22.51 -8.54 -12.25
CA THR A 497 22.98 -7.68 -11.15
C THR A 497 23.72 -6.47 -11.68
N LEU A 498 25.01 -6.59 -11.99
CA LEU A 498 25.87 -5.43 -12.26
C LEU A 498 25.54 -4.79 -13.61
N SER A 499 25.07 -5.54 -14.61
CA SER A 499 24.72 -4.92 -15.91
C SER A 499 23.44 -4.12 -15.83
N ALA A 500 22.47 -4.63 -15.06
CA ALA A 500 21.27 -3.90 -14.73
C ALA A 500 21.57 -2.64 -13.90
N ALA A 501 22.48 -2.72 -12.91
CA ALA A 501 22.96 -1.55 -12.20
C ALA A 501 23.69 -0.54 -13.12
N GLU A 502 24.46 -1.00 -14.11
CA GLU A 502 25.12 -0.14 -15.11
C GLU A 502 24.11 0.58 -16.03
N ALA A 503 23.00 -0.07 -16.38
CA ALA A 503 21.98 0.52 -17.25
C ALA A 503 21.32 1.75 -16.62
N VAL A 504 21.13 1.70 -15.29
CA VAL A 504 20.50 2.79 -14.51
C VAL A 504 21.52 3.72 -13.84
N GLY A 505 22.82 3.54 -14.09
CA GLY A 505 23.89 4.38 -13.52
C GLY A 505 24.23 4.12 -12.04
N ALA A 506 23.80 2.98 -11.49
CA ALA A 506 23.96 2.61 -10.09
C ALA A 506 25.15 1.66 -9.80
N GLN A 507 25.95 1.30 -10.81
CA GLN A 507 27.05 0.33 -10.70
C GLN A 507 28.12 0.66 -9.65
N HIS A 508 28.26 1.94 -9.29
CA HIS A 508 29.19 2.37 -8.24
C HIS A 508 28.65 2.12 -6.82
N ARG A 509 27.32 1.93 -6.69
CA ARG A 509 26.61 1.74 -5.42
C ARG A 509 26.16 0.30 -5.21
N THR A 510 25.78 -0.42 -6.26
CA THR A 510 25.18 -1.77 -6.17
C THR A 510 25.57 -2.66 -7.37
N GLY A 511 25.03 -3.88 -7.42
CA GLY A 511 25.18 -4.85 -8.52
C GLY A 511 26.34 -5.84 -8.35
N SER A 512 27.25 -5.60 -7.42
CA SER A 512 28.34 -6.51 -7.02
C SER A 512 28.61 -6.40 -5.51
N LEU A 513 29.21 -7.44 -4.93
CA LEU A 513 29.65 -7.45 -3.53
C LEU A 513 31.10 -6.98 -3.47
N GLU A 514 31.29 -5.68 -3.32
CA GLU A 514 32.60 -5.03 -3.26
C GLU A 514 32.66 -4.03 -2.10
N VAL A 515 33.85 -3.84 -1.54
CA VAL A 515 34.05 -2.84 -0.48
C VAL A 515 33.55 -1.46 -0.93
N GLY A 516 32.76 -0.81 -0.09
CA GLY A 516 32.16 0.49 -0.35
C GLY A 516 30.78 0.45 -1.04
N LYS A 517 30.33 -0.70 -1.53
CA LYS A 517 28.99 -0.87 -2.12
C LYS A 517 27.95 -1.27 -1.09
N THR A 518 26.68 -1.02 -1.42
CA THR A 518 25.53 -1.47 -0.65
C THR A 518 25.44 -2.99 -0.61
N ALA A 519 25.20 -3.55 0.57
CA ALA A 519 25.09 -4.98 0.82
C ALA A 519 23.66 -5.50 0.55
N ASN A 520 23.18 -5.35 -0.69
CA ASN A 520 21.97 -6.03 -1.15
C ASN A 520 22.38 -7.39 -1.74
N PHE A 521 22.02 -8.49 -1.07
CA PHE A 521 22.44 -9.84 -1.47
C PHE A 521 21.37 -10.89 -1.19
N ILE A 522 21.49 -12.03 -1.86
CA ILE A 522 20.57 -13.15 -1.73
C ILE A 522 21.31 -14.43 -1.40
N LEU A 523 20.67 -15.31 -0.63
CA LEU A 523 21.08 -16.70 -0.43
C LEU A 523 20.21 -17.58 -1.30
N VAL A 524 20.83 -18.45 -2.09
CA VAL A 524 20.12 -19.40 -2.96
C VAL A 524 20.51 -20.83 -2.58
N ASP A 525 19.57 -21.75 -2.69
CA ASP A 525 19.78 -23.18 -2.40
C ASP A 525 20.73 -23.86 -3.39
N ARG A 526 20.92 -23.27 -4.58
CA ARG A 526 21.72 -23.77 -5.71
C ARG A 526 22.75 -22.74 -6.18
N ASP A 527 23.75 -23.20 -6.93
CA ASP A 527 24.77 -22.33 -7.49
C ASP A 527 24.36 -21.77 -8.85
N LEU A 528 23.89 -20.51 -8.88
CA LEU A 528 23.47 -19.87 -10.12
C LEU A 528 24.66 -19.58 -11.05
N SER A 529 25.88 -19.39 -10.52
CA SER A 529 27.08 -19.23 -11.35
C SER A 529 27.42 -20.50 -12.13
N GLN A 530 26.95 -21.67 -11.65
CA GLN A 530 27.08 -22.94 -12.36
C GLN A 530 25.91 -23.21 -13.32
N GLY A 531 25.01 -22.23 -13.50
CA GLY A 531 23.83 -22.31 -14.37
C GLY A 531 22.69 -23.13 -13.79
N GLN A 532 22.67 -23.38 -12.47
CA GLN A 532 21.65 -24.18 -11.79
C GLN A 532 20.37 -23.40 -11.49
N PHE A 533 19.79 -22.73 -12.49
CA PHE A 533 18.58 -21.92 -12.32
C PHE A 533 17.30 -22.75 -12.13
N SER A 534 17.17 -23.87 -12.86
CA SER A 534 15.95 -24.70 -12.82
C SER A 534 15.67 -25.17 -11.40
N GLY A 535 14.49 -24.85 -10.86
CA GLY A 535 14.05 -25.22 -9.51
C GLY A 535 14.89 -24.60 -8.38
N ALA A 536 15.71 -23.58 -8.66
CA ALA A 536 16.39 -22.82 -7.61
C ALA A 536 15.38 -22.03 -6.79
N THR A 537 15.66 -21.84 -5.51
CA THR A 537 14.81 -21.10 -4.57
C THR A 537 15.67 -20.12 -3.78
N VAL A 538 15.19 -18.88 -3.67
CA VAL A 538 15.79 -17.89 -2.79
C VAL A 538 15.43 -18.22 -1.35
N LEU A 539 16.46 -18.47 -0.54
CA LEU A 539 16.32 -18.82 0.87
C LEU A 539 16.14 -17.55 1.71
N GLU A 540 16.96 -16.54 1.44
CA GLU A 540 16.96 -15.26 2.14
C GLU A 540 17.29 -14.14 1.15
N THR A 541 16.65 -12.99 1.35
CA THR A 541 16.96 -11.73 0.68
C THR A 541 17.33 -10.72 1.75
N CYS A 542 18.54 -10.20 1.65
CA CYS A 542 19.12 -9.23 2.56
C CYS A 542 19.23 -7.90 1.83
N ILE A 543 18.62 -6.88 2.39
CA ILE A 543 18.61 -5.51 1.86
C ILE A 543 19.22 -4.56 2.88
N GLN A 544 19.74 -3.44 2.38
CA GLN A 544 20.27 -2.36 3.21
C GLN A 544 19.20 -1.92 4.24
N PRO A 545 19.53 -1.88 5.54
CA PRO A 545 18.60 -1.38 6.54
C PRO A 545 18.25 0.10 6.31
N HIS A 546 17.07 0.50 6.77
CA HIS A 546 16.70 1.92 6.81
C HIS A 546 17.37 2.58 8.03
N PRO A 547 18.07 3.73 7.90
CA PRO A 547 18.84 4.36 8.99
C PRO A 547 17.99 4.78 10.20
N ASN A 548 16.67 4.83 10.05
CA ASN A 548 15.71 5.18 11.10
C ASN A 548 14.78 4.02 11.51
N VAL A 549 15.04 2.79 11.04
CA VAL A 549 14.29 1.60 11.44
C VAL A 549 15.17 0.78 12.36
N PRO A 550 14.87 0.73 13.68
CA PRO A 550 15.48 -0.23 14.58
C PRO A 550 15.31 -1.63 13.97
N SER A 551 16.32 -2.47 14.06
CA SER A 551 16.19 -3.85 13.62
C SER A 551 14.97 -4.49 14.21
N ILE A 552 14.22 -5.13 13.34
CA ILE A 552 13.30 -6.19 13.75
C ILE A 552 14.16 -7.41 14.08
N THR A 553 14.85 -7.33 15.22
CA THR A 553 15.29 -8.49 15.99
C THR A 553 14.56 -8.46 17.33
N ALA A 554 13.26 -8.68 17.26
CA ALA A 554 12.55 -9.40 18.30
C ALA A 554 11.95 -10.64 17.62
N ALA A 555 11.96 -11.76 18.33
CA ALA A 555 11.57 -13.07 17.85
C ALA A 555 10.39 -13.04 16.87
N MET A 556 10.38 -14.00 15.93
CA MET A 556 9.15 -14.48 15.31
C MET A 556 8.19 -14.91 16.43
N ILE A 557 7.49 -13.95 17.03
CA ILE A 557 6.07 -14.12 17.26
C ILE A 557 5.55 -14.29 15.86
N ASP A 558 5.12 -15.51 15.54
CA ASP A 558 4.26 -15.74 14.40
C ASP A 558 3.17 -14.66 14.48
N ARG A 559 3.28 -13.63 13.62
CA ARG A 559 2.33 -12.51 13.62
C ARG A 559 1.03 -12.91 12.94
N THR A 560 0.98 -14.10 12.35
CA THR A 560 -0.20 -14.60 11.64
C THR A 560 -1.45 -14.56 12.52
N PRO A 561 -1.46 -15.04 13.77
CA PRO A 561 -2.63 -14.95 14.65
C PRO A 561 -3.02 -13.51 14.99
N LEU A 562 -2.04 -12.61 15.12
CA LEU A 562 -2.29 -11.20 15.43
C LEU A 562 -2.84 -10.45 14.21
N LEU A 563 -2.32 -10.75 13.01
CA LEU A 563 -2.80 -10.23 11.74
C LEU A 563 -4.17 -10.80 11.38
N GLU A 564 -4.42 -12.09 11.65
CA GLU A 564 -5.73 -12.72 11.54
C GLU A 564 -6.74 -12.06 12.46
N PHE A 565 -6.40 -11.87 13.74
CA PHE A 565 -7.23 -11.17 14.72
C PHE A 565 -7.59 -9.76 14.26
N THR A 566 -6.57 -8.96 13.90
CA THR A 566 -6.79 -7.58 13.43
C THR A 566 -7.48 -7.50 12.09
N ALA A 567 -7.47 -8.55 11.27
CA ALA A 567 -8.20 -8.63 10.00
C ALA A 567 -9.66 -9.08 10.15
N GLU A 568 -10.10 -9.48 11.35
CA GLU A 568 -11.45 -9.98 11.54
C GLU A 568 -12.52 -8.94 11.17
N ARG A 569 -13.52 -9.39 10.41
CA ARG A 569 -14.57 -8.53 9.83
C ARG A 569 -15.26 -7.63 10.85
N ARG A 570 -15.40 -8.09 12.10
CA ARG A 570 -16.01 -7.33 13.22
C ARG A 570 -15.36 -5.97 13.47
N PHE A 571 -14.08 -5.78 13.12
CA PHE A 571 -13.39 -4.50 13.26
C PHE A 571 -13.48 -3.60 12.03
N HIS A 572 -14.03 -4.09 10.90
CA HIS A 572 -13.95 -3.46 9.58
C HIS A 572 -15.31 -3.31 8.90
N GLN A 573 -16.38 -3.13 9.68
CA GLN A 573 -17.72 -2.96 9.10
C GLN A 573 -17.88 -1.57 8.47
N ARG A 574 -18.73 -1.49 7.45
CA ARG A 574 -19.04 -0.24 6.73
C ARG A 574 -20.50 -0.19 6.34
N LEU A 575 -21.14 0.95 6.58
CA LEU A 575 -22.49 1.31 6.13
C LEU A 575 -22.39 2.55 5.23
N VAL A 576 -23.19 2.63 4.17
CA VAL A 576 -23.28 3.84 3.33
C VAL A 576 -24.69 4.40 3.41
N LEU A 577 -24.82 5.60 3.95
CA LEU A 577 -26.08 6.34 3.92
C LEU A 577 -26.26 7.02 2.56
N PRO A 578 -27.49 7.03 2.02
CA PRO A 578 -27.78 7.72 0.78
C PRO A 578 -27.56 9.23 0.94
N ALA A 579 -27.40 9.92 -0.20
CA ALA A 579 -27.38 11.38 -0.21
C ALA A 579 -28.71 11.96 0.27
N THR A 580 -28.65 13.08 0.99
CA THR A 580 -29.80 13.88 1.40
C THR A 580 -29.68 15.29 0.81
N ALA A 581 -30.66 16.16 1.06
CA ALA A 581 -30.56 17.57 0.70
C ALA A 581 -29.40 18.29 1.45
N ASP A 582 -28.93 17.71 2.55
CA ASP A 582 -28.01 18.33 3.50
C ASP A 582 -26.56 17.87 3.35
N HIS A 583 -26.34 16.68 2.80
CA HIS A 583 -25.01 16.11 2.54
C HIS A 583 -25.09 15.05 1.42
N GLY A 584 -23.95 14.81 0.75
CA GLY A 584 -23.82 13.67 -0.18
C GLY A 584 -23.84 12.31 0.55
N PRO A 585 -23.64 11.20 -0.17
CA PRO A 585 -23.59 9.87 0.46
C PRO A 585 -22.52 9.80 1.55
N LEU A 586 -22.85 9.17 2.68
CA LEU A 586 -21.94 9.07 3.83
C LEU A 586 -21.52 7.63 4.04
N ALA A 587 -20.24 7.33 3.82
CA ALA A 587 -19.63 6.10 4.31
C ALA A 587 -19.38 6.23 5.81
N ILE A 588 -19.78 5.22 6.57
CA ILE A 588 -19.59 5.13 8.02
C ILE A 588 -18.91 3.80 8.30
N THR A 589 -17.73 3.83 8.88
CA THR A 589 -17.06 2.63 9.38
C THR A 589 -17.30 2.47 10.88
N TYR A 590 -17.46 1.22 11.31
CA TYR A 590 -17.74 0.88 12.71
C TYR A 590 -17.18 -0.50 13.06
N ALA A 591 -16.94 -0.72 14.35
CA ALA A 591 -16.62 -2.04 14.90
C ALA A 591 -17.80 -2.57 15.73
N ASP A 592 -18.18 -3.83 15.52
CA ASP A 592 -19.25 -4.56 16.24
C ASP A 592 -18.60 -5.73 16.98
N ILE A 593 -18.24 -5.52 18.26
CA ILE A 593 -17.50 -6.50 19.08
C ILE A 593 -18.40 -7.11 20.15
N GLY A 594 -18.21 -8.41 20.43
CA GLY A 594 -18.93 -9.13 21.47
C GLY A 594 -20.14 -9.96 21.01
N PRO A 595 -20.72 -10.78 21.92
CA PRO A 595 -21.86 -11.64 21.61
C PRO A 595 -23.19 -10.88 21.67
N LYS A 596 -24.07 -11.09 20.67
CA LYS A 596 -25.39 -10.44 20.55
C LYS A 596 -26.47 -10.96 21.50
N VAL A 597 -26.24 -12.15 22.06
CA VAL A 597 -27.11 -12.77 23.06
C VAL A 597 -26.26 -13.35 24.18
N ASP A 598 -26.83 -13.43 25.37
CA ASP A 598 -26.21 -14.12 26.50
C ASP A 598 -26.25 -15.65 26.28
N ASN A 599 -25.65 -16.41 27.20
CA ASN A 599 -25.63 -17.88 27.15
C ASN A 599 -27.04 -18.51 27.20
N ASN A 600 -28.08 -17.74 27.53
CA ASN A 600 -29.47 -18.18 27.60
C ASN A 600 -30.30 -17.73 26.37
N GLY A 601 -29.68 -17.05 25.39
CA GLY A 601 -30.35 -16.55 24.19
C GLY A 601 -31.07 -15.21 24.38
N THR A 602 -30.87 -14.53 25.51
CA THR A 602 -31.44 -13.20 25.80
C THR A 602 -30.59 -12.12 25.13
N PRO A 603 -31.18 -11.10 24.47
CA PRO A 603 -30.43 -9.96 23.95
C PRO A 603 -29.58 -9.31 25.05
N THR A 604 -28.28 -9.19 24.80
CA THR A 604 -27.36 -8.51 25.71
C THR A 604 -27.48 -6.99 25.55
N PRO A 605 -27.36 -6.20 26.64
CA PRO A 605 -27.33 -4.75 26.52
C PRO A 605 -26.11 -4.28 25.71
N THR A 606 -26.32 -3.41 24.72
CA THR A 606 -25.24 -2.87 23.89
C THR A 606 -24.58 -1.66 24.55
N ILE A 607 -23.25 -1.69 24.69
CA ILE A 607 -22.50 -0.48 25.03
C ILE A 607 -22.15 0.26 23.73
N LEU A 608 -22.58 1.51 23.61
CA LEU A 608 -22.17 2.37 22.51
C LEU A 608 -20.89 3.12 22.93
N LEU A 609 -19.76 2.72 22.36
CA LEU A 609 -18.48 3.40 22.55
C LEU A 609 -18.46 4.68 21.71
N ILE A 610 -18.61 5.81 22.38
CA ILE A 610 -18.68 7.12 21.74
C ILE A 610 -17.28 7.73 21.76
N GLN A 611 -16.62 7.62 20.61
CA GLN A 611 -15.47 8.46 20.30
C GLN A 611 -15.94 9.70 19.53
N GLY A 612 -15.17 10.78 19.57
CA GLY A 612 -15.43 11.90 18.67
C GLY A 612 -15.35 11.48 17.20
N MET A 613 -15.86 12.29 16.28
CA MET A 613 -15.72 12.04 14.83
C MET A 613 -14.27 12.15 14.32
N GLY A 614 -13.29 12.28 15.22
CA GLY A 614 -11.85 12.14 14.98
C GLY A 614 -11.23 10.87 15.58
N GLY A 615 -12.01 10.00 16.25
CA GLY A 615 -11.53 8.74 16.85
C GLY A 615 -11.77 7.54 15.94
N SER A 616 -10.98 6.47 16.05
CA SER A 616 -11.05 5.31 15.14
C SER A 616 -11.71 4.09 15.78
N ARG A 617 -12.46 3.33 14.96
CA ARG A 617 -13.02 2.03 15.35
C ARG A 617 -11.94 1.01 15.74
N LEU A 618 -10.71 1.16 15.22
CA LEU A 618 -9.62 0.20 15.41
C LEU A 618 -9.10 0.16 16.86
N TRP A 619 -9.39 1.17 17.67
CA TRP A 619 -9.16 1.11 19.12
C TRP A 619 -9.90 -0.05 19.80
N CYS A 620 -10.91 -0.63 19.14
CA CYS A 620 -11.64 -1.79 19.62
C CYS A 620 -10.79 -3.07 19.69
N TYR A 621 -9.63 -3.14 19.04
CA TYR A 621 -8.72 -4.29 19.17
C TYR A 621 -8.37 -4.59 20.64
N HIS A 622 -8.12 -3.54 21.42
CA HIS A 622 -7.76 -3.65 22.84
C HIS A 622 -8.96 -3.94 23.74
N LYS A 623 -10.18 -3.82 23.21
CA LYS A 623 -11.43 -3.93 23.96
C LYS A 623 -12.15 -5.24 23.67
N ASP A 624 -11.78 -5.94 22.60
CA ASP A 624 -12.47 -7.15 22.14
C ASP A 624 -12.60 -8.23 23.22
N HIS A 625 -11.53 -8.48 23.98
CA HIS A 625 -11.54 -9.50 25.03
C HIS A 625 -12.37 -9.10 26.26
N GLU A 626 -12.50 -7.78 26.52
CA GLU A 626 -13.38 -7.23 27.55
C GLU A 626 -14.82 -7.16 27.07
N ALA A 627 -14.99 -7.04 25.75
CA ALA A 627 -16.25 -7.01 25.03
C ALA A 627 -16.90 -8.38 24.85
N ASN A 628 -16.58 -9.38 25.67
CA ASN A 628 -17.47 -10.53 25.88
C ASN A 628 -18.90 -10.10 26.31
N GLN A 629 -19.12 -8.80 26.52
CA GLN A 629 -20.41 -8.13 26.49
C GLN A 629 -20.30 -6.88 25.58
N LEU A 630 -21.23 -6.77 24.63
CA LEU A 630 -21.27 -5.93 23.43
C LEU A 630 -20.61 -4.53 23.47
N GLY A 631 -19.95 -4.15 22.36
CA GLY A 631 -19.45 -2.80 22.09
C GLY A 631 -19.58 -2.36 20.62
N LEU A 632 -20.11 -1.16 20.37
CA LEU A 632 -20.19 -0.54 19.03
C LEU A 632 -19.39 0.77 19.00
N SER A 633 -18.47 0.95 18.05
CA SER A 633 -17.69 2.19 17.91
C SER A 633 -17.67 2.71 16.47
N PRO A 634 -18.51 3.70 16.11
CA PRO A 634 -18.38 4.44 14.85
C PRO A 634 -17.26 5.47 14.93
N GLY A 635 -16.51 5.70 13.84
CA GLY A 635 -15.35 6.61 13.87
C GLY A 635 -14.71 6.93 12.52
N ILE A 636 -13.56 7.62 12.54
CA ILE A 636 -12.73 7.91 11.37
C ILE A 636 -12.08 6.66 10.80
N GLY A 637 -11.61 6.84 9.57
CA GLY A 637 -10.86 5.86 8.83
C GLY A 637 -11.77 5.01 7.94
N GLY A 638 -11.85 5.41 6.66
CA GLY A 638 -12.82 4.87 5.69
C GLY A 638 -14.23 5.48 5.77
N SER A 639 -14.51 6.30 6.79
CA SER A 639 -15.72 7.14 6.86
C SER A 639 -15.58 8.41 6.02
N THR A 640 -16.68 8.91 5.45
CA THR A 640 -16.70 10.17 4.69
C THR A 640 -16.33 11.34 5.63
N PRO A 641 -15.35 12.19 5.27
CA PRO A 641 -15.02 13.38 6.04
C PRO A 641 -16.21 14.33 6.20
N VAL A 642 -16.42 14.82 7.43
CA VAL A 642 -17.53 15.73 7.75
C VAL A 642 -16.99 17.09 8.20
N PRO A 643 -17.43 18.20 7.57
CA PRO A 643 -17.03 19.54 7.99
C PRO A 643 -17.44 19.83 9.44
N ALA A 644 -16.59 20.53 10.20
CA ALA A 644 -16.81 20.83 11.62
C ALA A 644 -18.25 21.27 11.97
N ALA A 645 -18.84 22.17 11.18
CA ALA A 645 -20.18 22.71 11.41
C ALA A 645 -21.33 21.70 11.32
N LYS A 646 -21.12 20.54 10.70
CA LYS A 646 -22.15 19.49 10.52
C LYS A 646 -21.93 18.25 11.39
N ARG A 647 -20.80 18.18 12.11
CA ARG A 647 -20.33 16.96 12.78
C ARG A 647 -21.31 16.37 13.77
N VAL A 648 -21.73 17.13 14.78
CA VAL A 648 -22.65 16.63 15.82
C VAL A 648 -23.93 16.06 15.23
N ARG A 649 -24.53 16.78 14.27
CA ARG A 649 -25.78 16.37 13.62
C ARG A 649 -25.59 15.11 12.76
N ILE A 650 -24.57 15.10 11.91
CA ILE A 650 -24.28 13.94 11.06
C ILE A 650 -23.85 12.73 11.90
N TRP A 651 -23.15 12.94 13.02
CA TRP A 651 -22.82 11.87 13.95
C TRP A 651 -24.08 11.24 14.55
N LEU A 652 -25.04 12.05 14.99
CA LEU A 652 -26.33 11.55 15.50
C LEU A 652 -27.08 10.75 14.43
N GLU A 653 -27.15 11.23 13.20
CA GLU A 653 -27.73 10.49 12.07
C GLU A 653 -26.98 9.17 11.82
N SER A 654 -25.65 9.22 11.80
CA SER A 654 -24.79 8.08 11.53
C SER A 654 -24.94 6.98 12.57
N VAL A 655 -24.86 7.33 13.86
CA VAL A 655 -24.98 6.33 14.93
C VAL A 655 -26.37 5.70 14.95
N SER A 656 -27.40 6.49 14.66
CA SER A 656 -28.78 6.00 14.58
C SER A 656 -28.96 5.00 13.46
N ALA A 657 -28.44 5.31 12.28
CA ALA A 657 -28.52 4.42 11.13
C ALA A 657 -27.69 3.14 11.32
N VAL A 658 -26.54 3.22 12.00
CA VAL A 658 -25.74 2.03 12.34
C VAL A 658 -26.49 1.15 13.35
N LEU A 659 -27.10 1.73 14.38
CA LEU A 659 -27.89 0.97 15.37
C LEU A 659 -29.11 0.31 14.73
N GLU A 660 -29.82 1.02 13.86
CA GLU A 660 -30.94 0.47 13.07
C GLU A 660 -30.47 -0.67 12.16
N HIS A 661 -29.37 -0.47 11.43
CA HIS A 661 -28.77 -1.48 10.56
C HIS A 661 -28.39 -2.76 11.32
N LEU A 662 -27.94 -2.62 12.57
CA LEU A 662 -27.59 -3.75 13.44
C LEU A 662 -28.78 -4.31 14.22
N SER A 663 -29.98 -3.73 14.06
CA SER A 663 -31.18 -4.07 14.83
C SER A 663 -30.96 -3.96 16.34
N ILE A 664 -30.25 -2.91 16.77
CA ILE A 664 -29.96 -2.61 18.18
C ILE A 664 -30.93 -1.51 18.64
N PRO A 665 -31.95 -1.83 19.45
CA PRO A 665 -32.98 -0.87 19.83
C PRO A 665 -32.53 0.08 20.95
N TYR A 666 -31.64 -0.37 21.83
CA TYR A 666 -31.22 0.37 23.02
C TYR A 666 -29.72 0.23 23.29
N VAL A 667 -29.12 1.28 23.83
CA VAL A 667 -27.69 1.34 24.17
C VAL A 667 -27.44 1.98 25.54
N VAL A 668 -26.27 1.69 26.11
CA VAL A 668 -25.64 2.48 27.16
C VAL A 668 -24.48 3.27 26.55
N PRO A 669 -24.58 4.61 26.47
CA PRO A 669 -23.49 5.46 25.99
C PRO A 669 -22.29 5.41 26.93
N LEU A 670 -21.12 5.12 26.38
CA LEU A 670 -19.84 5.15 27.08
C LEU A 670 -18.84 5.99 26.25
N SER A 671 -18.52 7.20 26.70
CA SER A 671 -17.66 8.12 25.95
C SER A 671 -16.31 8.35 26.61
N HIS A 672 -15.32 8.73 25.80
CA HIS A 672 -14.04 9.24 26.28
C HIS A 672 -13.67 10.56 25.62
N SER A 673 -13.07 11.47 26.41
CA SER A 673 -12.52 12.73 25.91
C SER A 673 -13.53 13.52 25.06
N ALA A 674 -13.16 13.92 23.84
CA ALA A 674 -14.01 14.62 22.87
C ALA A 674 -15.35 13.91 22.57
N GLY A 675 -15.42 12.59 22.76
CA GLY A 675 -16.66 11.81 22.66
C GLY A 675 -17.77 12.33 23.57
N THR A 676 -17.41 13.03 24.65
CA THR A 676 -18.36 13.69 25.57
C THR A 676 -19.33 14.62 24.84
N ILE A 677 -18.86 15.39 23.85
CA ILE A 677 -19.69 16.33 23.10
C ILE A 677 -20.83 15.58 22.39
N TYR A 678 -20.51 14.45 21.77
CA TYR A 678 -21.45 13.62 21.04
C TYR A 678 -22.38 12.86 21.99
N ALA A 679 -21.85 12.34 23.10
CA ALA A 679 -22.64 11.67 24.12
C ALA A 679 -23.71 12.59 24.70
N LEU A 680 -23.36 13.83 25.09
CA LEU A 680 -24.34 14.79 25.62
C LEU A 680 -25.43 15.13 24.58
N ASN A 681 -25.06 15.29 23.31
CA ASN A 681 -26.06 15.48 22.25
C ASN A 681 -26.97 14.26 22.08
N LEU A 682 -26.45 13.04 22.19
CA LEU A 682 -27.24 11.81 22.17
C LEU A 682 -28.25 11.77 23.32
N LEU A 683 -27.84 12.08 24.55
CA LEU A 683 -28.73 12.06 25.72
C LEU A 683 -29.94 12.98 25.57
N SER A 684 -29.72 14.17 25.00
CA SER A 684 -30.80 15.17 24.85
C SER A 684 -31.66 14.99 23.60
N GLN A 685 -31.09 14.49 22.50
CA GLN A 685 -31.78 14.45 21.21
C GLN A 685 -32.28 13.05 20.83
N ARG A 686 -31.70 12.00 21.42
CA ARG A 686 -32.00 10.59 21.13
C ARG A 686 -32.16 9.77 22.41
N ARG A 687 -32.97 10.31 23.33
CA ARG A 687 -33.35 9.63 24.58
C ARG A 687 -34.05 8.28 24.35
N ASP A 688 -34.69 8.11 23.19
CA ASP A 688 -35.32 6.88 22.72
C ASP A 688 -34.33 5.72 22.53
N LEU A 689 -33.04 6.02 22.31
CA LEU A 689 -32.00 5.00 22.16
C LEU A 689 -31.40 4.55 23.49
N LEU A 690 -31.70 5.22 24.61
CA LEU A 690 -31.15 4.83 25.91
C LEU A 690 -31.86 3.60 26.46
N TRP A 691 -31.13 2.84 27.29
CA TRP A 691 -31.68 1.69 27.99
C TRP A 691 -32.95 2.06 28.79
N PRO A 692 -34.09 1.38 28.59
CA PRO A 692 -35.39 1.91 28.98
C PRO A 692 -35.63 1.97 30.50
N ASN A 693 -35.36 0.89 31.24
CA ASN A 693 -35.74 0.82 32.67
C ASN A 693 -34.73 1.52 33.59
N THR A 694 -33.45 1.52 33.18
CA THR A 694 -32.32 2.05 33.96
C THR A 694 -31.42 2.86 33.03
N PRO A 695 -31.88 4.03 32.54
CA PRO A 695 -31.11 4.84 31.61
C PRO A 695 -29.79 5.26 32.26
N LEU A 696 -28.68 4.86 31.63
CA LEU A 696 -27.32 5.07 32.13
C LEU A 696 -26.44 5.62 31.01
N ALA A 697 -25.63 6.61 31.34
CA ALA A 697 -24.56 7.12 30.51
C ALA A 697 -23.26 7.21 31.31
N VAL A 698 -22.14 6.85 30.71
CA VAL A 698 -20.84 6.88 31.36
C VAL A 698 -19.86 7.74 30.57
N LEU A 699 -19.24 8.72 31.24
CA LEU A 699 -18.26 9.63 30.66
C LEU A 699 -16.91 9.42 31.32
N MET A 700 -15.89 9.03 30.56
CA MET A 700 -14.54 8.81 31.05
C MET A 700 -13.62 9.95 30.58
N GLY A 701 -12.98 10.67 31.49
CA GLY A 701 -12.16 11.85 31.19
C GLY A 701 -12.92 12.87 30.32
N PRO A 702 -14.07 13.41 30.79
CA PRO A 702 -14.95 14.20 29.94
C PRO A 702 -14.29 15.47 29.41
N TRP A 703 -14.56 15.83 28.15
CA TRP A 703 -14.03 17.06 27.57
C TRP A 703 -14.78 18.30 28.09
N VAL A 704 -14.04 19.37 28.38
CA VAL A 704 -14.58 20.68 28.75
C VAL A 704 -14.03 21.78 27.85
N GLU A 705 -14.75 22.89 27.72
CA GLU A 705 -14.27 23.99 26.89
C GLU A 705 -12.93 24.52 27.45
N PRO A 706 -11.91 24.77 26.60
CA PRO A 706 -10.56 25.13 27.07
C PRO A 706 -10.51 26.34 28.02
N LYS A 707 -11.47 27.27 27.94
CA LYS A 707 -11.57 28.41 28.88
C LYS A 707 -11.80 27.98 30.34
N HIS A 708 -12.41 26.82 30.56
CA HIS A 708 -12.69 26.25 31.87
C HIS A 708 -11.58 25.31 32.38
N SER A 709 -10.69 24.84 31.50
CA SER A 709 -9.48 24.10 31.86
C SER A 709 -8.42 25.03 32.48
N ASP A 710 -7.45 24.49 33.20
CA ASP A 710 -6.22 25.17 33.64
C ASP A 710 -4.97 24.75 32.84
N ILE A 711 -5.13 23.83 31.90
CA ILE A 711 -4.06 23.38 31.00
C ILE A 711 -3.69 24.49 30.01
N LEU A 712 -2.48 25.04 30.18
CA LEU A 712 -1.98 26.17 29.40
C LEU A 712 -1.89 25.85 27.90
N SER A 713 -1.48 24.62 27.55
CA SER A 713 -1.34 24.19 26.16
C SER A 713 -2.66 24.23 25.40
N LEU A 714 -3.76 23.77 26.01
CA LEU A 714 -5.08 23.82 25.38
C LEU A 714 -5.63 25.23 25.25
N LYS A 715 -5.39 26.11 26.23
CA LYS A 715 -5.75 27.53 26.10
C LYS A 715 -4.99 28.22 24.97
N MET A 716 -3.70 27.93 24.83
CA MET A 716 -2.90 28.43 23.72
C MET A 716 -3.39 27.87 22.39
N ALA A 717 -3.74 26.58 22.33
CA ALA A 717 -4.33 25.97 21.14
C ALA A 717 -5.66 26.65 20.74
N GLN A 718 -6.49 27.03 21.72
CA GLN A 718 -7.71 27.81 21.49
C GLN A 718 -7.43 29.22 20.94
N MET A 719 -6.21 29.76 21.07
CA MET A 719 -5.84 31.06 20.48
C MET A 719 -5.28 30.94 19.06
N LEU A 720 -4.94 29.74 18.58
CA LEU A 720 -4.37 29.53 17.25
C LEU A 720 -5.39 29.83 16.13
N PRO A 721 -4.97 30.45 15.01
CA PRO A 721 -5.82 30.57 13.82
C PRO A 721 -6.26 29.21 13.28
N THR A 722 -7.51 29.10 12.79
CA THR A 722 -8.07 27.85 12.24
C THR A 722 -7.22 27.24 11.12
N GLY A 723 -6.54 28.07 10.32
CA GLY A 723 -5.63 27.60 9.26
C GLY A 723 -4.44 26.76 9.77
N ILE A 724 -3.99 26.95 11.01
CA ILE A 724 -2.93 26.13 11.63
C ILE A 724 -3.51 24.79 12.11
N LEU A 725 -4.76 24.78 12.59
CA LEU A 725 -5.47 23.57 13.02
C LEU A 725 -5.83 22.65 11.84
N ASN A 726 -5.94 23.20 10.63
CA ASN A 726 -6.13 22.43 9.39
C ASN A 726 -4.91 21.59 8.97
N GLN A 727 -3.84 21.57 9.79
CA GLN A 727 -2.66 20.71 9.60
C GLN A 727 -2.41 19.79 10.79
N TYR A 728 -3.38 19.64 11.69
CA TYR A 728 -3.24 18.85 12.92
C TYR A 728 -3.02 17.35 12.63
N ASP A 729 -3.68 16.82 11.60
CA ASP A 729 -3.46 15.47 11.09
C ASP A 729 -1.98 15.21 10.73
N LYS A 730 -1.34 16.19 10.07
CA LYS A 730 0.09 16.10 9.69
C LYS A 730 1.02 16.12 10.91
N LEU A 731 0.65 16.84 11.97
CA LEU A 731 1.37 16.85 13.25
C LEU A 731 1.26 15.51 13.97
N MET A 732 0.09 14.86 13.96
CA MET A 732 -0.11 13.53 14.53
C MET A 732 0.74 12.47 13.82
N HIS A 733 0.80 12.51 12.48
CA HIS A 733 1.71 11.67 11.70
C HIS A 733 3.18 11.88 12.06
N LEU A 734 3.57 13.09 12.46
CA LEU A 734 4.95 13.42 12.85
C LEU A 734 5.30 12.92 14.26
N VAL A 735 4.36 12.97 15.21
CA VAL A 735 4.55 12.45 16.58
C VAL A 735 4.64 10.93 16.60
N VAL A 736 3.83 10.24 15.80
CA VAL A 736 3.91 8.77 15.64
C VAL A 736 5.27 8.36 15.03
N LYS A 737 5.88 9.20 14.18
CA LYS A 737 7.18 8.99 13.55
C LYS A 737 8.41 9.31 14.44
N ALA A 738 8.26 10.10 15.51
CA ALA A 738 9.39 10.71 16.24
C ALA A 738 9.95 9.91 17.45
N LEU A 739 9.49 8.68 17.69
CA LEU A 739 9.72 8.00 18.98
C LEU A 739 11.15 7.57 19.38
N PRO A 740 12.19 7.62 18.53
CA PRO A 740 13.57 7.48 19.02
C PRO A 740 14.37 8.79 19.02
N SER A 741 13.86 9.87 18.44
CA SER A 741 14.66 11.08 18.26
C SER A 741 13.76 12.31 18.25
N LEU A 742 13.73 13.09 19.33
CA LEU A 742 13.61 14.55 19.25
C LEU A 742 13.78 15.20 20.63
N SER A 743 14.94 15.84 20.80
CA SER A 743 15.19 16.88 21.78
C SER A 743 15.53 18.17 21.01
N ALA A 744 14.54 18.94 20.54
CA ALA A 744 14.73 20.36 20.13
C ALA A 744 13.41 21.10 19.84
N SER A 745 13.36 22.36 20.28
CA SER A 745 12.31 23.41 20.19
C SER A 745 11.16 23.35 21.23
N ALA A 746 11.46 23.77 22.46
CA ALA A 746 10.76 23.48 23.71
C ALA A 746 9.52 24.34 24.07
N GLY A 747 9.02 25.23 23.21
CA GLY A 747 7.94 26.17 23.61
C GLY A 747 6.53 25.76 23.21
N VAL A 748 6.32 25.49 21.91
CA VAL A 748 4.99 25.22 21.32
C VAL A 748 4.78 23.73 21.09
N PHE A 749 5.86 23.00 20.76
CA PHE A 749 5.81 21.54 20.64
C PHE A 749 5.68 20.85 21.99
N SER A 750 6.32 21.33 23.06
CA SER A 750 6.23 20.72 24.40
C SER A 750 4.80 20.71 24.95
N ALA A 751 4.02 21.73 24.63
CA ALA A 751 2.60 21.85 24.98
C ALA A 751 1.71 20.79 24.28
N ILE A 752 2.07 20.39 23.06
CA ILE A 752 1.35 19.39 22.25
C ILE A 752 1.89 17.98 22.53
N THR A 753 3.21 17.84 22.75
CA THR A 753 3.86 16.56 23.04
C THR A 753 3.70 16.13 24.50
N HIS A 754 3.57 17.02 25.49
CA HIS A 754 3.34 16.60 26.89
C HIS A 754 2.02 15.84 27.07
N SER A 755 1.00 16.17 26.29
CA SER A 755 -0.30 15.49 26.30
C SER A 755 -0.23 14.10 25.67
N ILE A 756 0.77 13.82 24.82
CA ILE A 756 0.97 12.54 24.12
C ILE A 756 2.11 11.72 24.76
N SER A 757 3.09 12.37 25.41
CA SER A 757 4.28 11.74 25.98
C SER A 757 4.13 11.33 27.44
N SER A 758 3.27 12.00 28.23
CA SER A 758 2.95 11.56 29.60
C SER A 758 2.41 10.12 29.61
N ALA A 759 1.50 9.82 28.68
CA ALA A 759 0.89 8.50 28.51
C ALA A 759 1.87 7.33 28.24
N ARG A 760 3.10 7.58 27.75
CA ARG A 760 4.06 6.52 27.39
C ARG A 760 5.22 6.32 28.36
N THR A 761 5.54 7.31 29.20
CA THR A 761 6.84 7.27 29.91
C THR A 761 6.77 6.54 31.26
N GLU A 762 5.62 6.52 31.95
CA GLU A 762 5.46 5.80 33.23
C GLU A 762 4.71 4.46 33.14
N ALA A 763 3.96 4.21 32.05
CA ALA A 763 3.30 2.92 31.78
C ALA A 763 4.29 1.76 31.67
N ASN A 764 5.55 2.04 31.31
CA ASN A 764 6.64 1.06 31.24
C ASN A 764 7.00 0.42 32.59
N SER A 765 6.58 0.99 33.73
CA SER A 765 6.95 0.47 35.06
C SER A 765 5.89 -0.37 35.76
N ARG A 766 4.65 -0.42 35.23
CA ARG A 766 3.52 -1.15 35.86
C ARG A 766 2.85 -2.20 34.96
N SER A 767 3.37 -2.43 33.74
CA SER A 767 2.79 -3.24 32.66
C SER A 767 2.78 -4.77 32.86
N THR A 768 3.01 -5.28 34.07
CA THR A 768 3.07 -6.74 34.32
C THR A 768 1.76 -7.36 34.82
N GLY A 769 0.66 -6.60 34.89
CA GLY A 769 -0.51 -6.98 35.70
C GLY A 769 -1.74 -7.60 35.01
N CYS A 770 -2.15 -7.19 33.81
CA CYS A 770 -3.53 -7.48 33.36
C CYS A 770 -3.65 -8.37 32.10
N LEU A 771 -2.77 -8.22 31.10
CA LEU A 771 -2.90 -8.98 29.84
C LEU A 771 -2.29 -10.40 29.90
N ALA A 772 -1.37 -10.65 30.84
CA ALA A 772 -0.92 -11.99 31.19
C ALA A 772 -2.05 -12.90 31.74
N ARG A 773 -3.17 -12.32 32.19
CA ARG A 773 -4.33 -13.06 32.73
C ARG A 773 -5.23 -13.65 31.64
N TYR A 774 -5.06 -13.22 30.38
CA TYR A 774 -5.96 -13.55 29.27
C TYR A 774 -5.25 -14.14 28.04
N GLY A 775 -4.02 -14.65 28.22
CA GLY A 775 -3.32 -15.47 27.22
C GLY A 775 -2.45 -14.74 26.21
N MET A 776 -2.36 -13.40 26.27
CA MET A 776 -1.41 -12.61 25.47
C MET A 776 -0.20 -12.22 26.32
N ASP A 777 1.00 -12.52 25.82
CA ASP A 777 2.23 -12.05 26.46
C ASP A 777 2.45 -10.54 26.22
N SER A 778 3.28 -9.92 27.05
CA SER A 778 3.56 -8.48 26.99
C SER A 778 4.11 -8.00 25.64
N GLU A 779 4.81 -8.85 24.89
CA GLU A 779 5.33 -8.48 23.57
C GLU A 779 4.23 -8.50 22.49
N THR A 780 3.29 -9.45 22.58
CA THR A 780 2.09 -9.49 21.73
C THR A 780 1.23 -8.23 21.92
N VAL A 781 1.06 -7.77 23.15
CA VAL A 781 0.33 -6.53 23.46
C VAL A 781 0.99 -5.31 22.84
N LYS A 782 2.30 -5.14 23.04
CA LYS A 782 3.07 -4.04 22.42
C LYS A 782 3.06 -4.13 20.89
N ALA A 783 2.97 -5.32 20.33
CA ALA A 783 2.81 -5.52 18.89
C ALA A 783 1.41 -5.08 18.42
N LEU A 784 0.36 -5.38 19.19
CA LEU A 784 -1.00 -4.92 18.92
C LEU A 784 -1.07 -3.39 18.97
N ASP A 785 -0.53 -2.73 20.02
CA ASP A 785 -0.52 -1.26 20.13
C ASP A 785 0.11 -0.58 18.91
N ARG A 786 1.23 -1.15 18.43
CA ARG A 786 1.92 -0.67 17.23
C ARG A 786 1.06 -0.87 15.98
N LEU A 787 0.48 -2.05 15.79
CA LEU A 787 -0.39 -2.34 14.66
C LEU A 787 -1.66 -1.48 14.65
N THR A 788 -2.27 -1.23 15.81
CA THR A 788 -3.43 -0.33 15.96
C THR A 788 -3.08 1.05 15.43
N MET A 789 -1.95 1.62 15.84
CA MET A 789 -1.52 2.96 15.40
C MET A 789 -1.14 2.98 13.92
N GLU A 790 -0.42 1.97 13.46
CA GLU A 790 -0.10 1.82 12.04
C GLU A 790 -1.37 1.79 11.19
N TYR A 791 -2.37 0.99 11.56
CA TYR A 791 -3.60 0.85 10.78
C TYR A 791 -4.47 2.10 10.82
N ILE A 792 -4.56 2.79 11.97
CA ILE A 792 -5.26 4.09 12.04
C ILE A 792 -4.59 5.10 11.09
N CYS A 793 -3.26 5.17 11.09
CA CYS A 793 -2.51 6.07 10.21
C CYS A 793 -2.54 5.66 8.73
N LEU A 794 -2.89 4.40 8.41
CA LEU A 794 -3.13 3.95 7.03
C LEU A 794 -4.48 4.42 6.48
N GLU A 795 -5.43 4.78 7.34
CA GLU A 795 -6.74 5.30 6.92
C GLU A 795 -6.72 6.83 6.81
N ASP A 796 -7.75 7.43 6.21
CA ASP A 796 -7.87 8.89 6.10
C ASP A 796 -8.08 9.51 7.50
N THR A 797 -7.09 10.26 7.97
CA THR A 797 -7.08 10.95 9.27
C THR A 797 -7.41 12.44 9.17
N THR A 798 -7.69 12.98 7.98
CA THR A 798 -7.94 14.42 7.78
C THR A 798 -9.10 14.94 8.63
N GLY A 799 -10.07 14.07 8.94
CA GLY A 799 -11.18 14.35 9.83
C GLY A 799 -10.75 14.77 11.25
N MET A 800 -9.52 14.49 11.69
CA MET A 800 -8.99 14.98 12.97
C MET A 800 -8.82 16.50 13.01
N ASN A 801 -8.62 17.16 11.87
CA ASN A 801 -8.49 18.62 11.79
C ASN A 801 -9.79 19.31 12.20
N ASP A 802 -10.90 18.92 11.57
CA ASP A 802 -12.22 19.43 11.93
C ASP A 802 -12.62 19.03 13.35
N GLU A 803 -12.17 17.87 13.84
CA GLU A 803 -12.40 17.46 15.24
C GLU A 803 -11.70 18.41 16.22
N ALA A 804 -10.46 18.83 15.93
CA ALA A 804 -9.76 19.83 16.72
C ALA A 804 -10.48 21.19 16.70
N VAL A 805 -11.04 21.58 15.55
CA VAL A 805 -11.88 22.79 15.40
C VAL A 805 -13.13 22.70 16.28
N VAL A 806 -13.80 21.55 16.30
CA VAL A 806 -14.94 21.28 17.19
C VAL A 806 -14.49 21.34 18.64
N CYS A 807 -13.48 20.58 19.07
CA CYS A 807 -13.03 20.51 20.46
C CYS A 807 -12.57 21.85 21.04
N LEU A 808 -11.94 22.70 20.20
CA LEU A 808 -11.50 24.05 20.58
C LEU A 808 -12.60 25.11 20.41
N LYS A 809 -13.78 24.70 19.91
CA LYS A 809 -14.97 25.54 19.73
C LYS A 809 -14.69 26.77 18.86
N LYS A 810 -14.04 26.52 17.73
CA LYS A 810 -13.60 27.53 16.75
C LYS A 810 -14.72 27.99 15.80
N GLY A 811 -15.92 28.18 16.35
CA GLY A 811 -17.12 28.60 15.64
C GLY A 811 -18.35 28.48 16.54
N PRO A 812 -19.41 29.25 16.30
CA PRO A 812 -20.63 29.16 17.09
C PRO A 812 -21.40 27.87 16.78
N GLY A 813 -21.96 27.23 17.80
CA GLY A 813 -22.90 26.12 17.66
C GLY A 813 -22.26 24.77 17.29
N LEU A 814 -20.93 24.67 17.36
CA LEU A 814 -20.20 23.46 16.98
C LEU A 814 -20.47 22.27 17.91
N TRP A 815 -20.87 22.52 19.17
CA TRP A 815 -21.20 21.48 20.15
C TRP A 815 -22.70 21.18 20.22
N GLY A 816 -23.52 21.77 19.33
CA GLY A 816 -24.95 21.49 19.26
C GLY A 816 -25.68 21.85 20.57
N ALA A 817 -26.46 20.92 21.12
CA ALA A 817 -27.25 21.15 22.31
C ALA A 817 -26.40 21.45 23.55
N CYS A 818 -25.18 20.88 23.64
CA CYS A 818 -24.26 21.10 24.74
C CYS A 818 -23.29 22.27 24.49
N GLU A 819 -23.66 23.24 23.64
CA GLU A 819 -22.88 24.46 23.40
C GLU A 819 -22.62 25.23 24.70
N ASP A 820 -23.57 25.29 25.63
CA ASP A 820 -23.34 25.82 26.98
C ASP A 820 -23.78 24.76 27.98
N LEU A 821 -22.83 24.19 28.74
CA LEU A 821 -23.08 23.03 29.59
C LEU A 821 -24.12 23.32 30.70
N PRO A 822 -24.05 24.44 31.46
CA PRO A 822 -25.11 24.82 32.39
C PRO A 822 -26.50 24.93 31.75
N VAL A 823 -26.62 25.59 30.60
CA VAL A 823 -27.91 25.74 29.89
C VAL A 823 -28.42 24.38 29.40
N TYR A 824 -27.51 23.56 28.87
CA TYR A 824 -27.81 22.20 28.42
C TYR A 824 -28.38 21.34 29.55
N LEU A 825 -27.77 21.38 30.75
CA LEU A 825 -28.23 20.56 31.87
C LEU A 825 -29.63 20.94 32.32
N GLN A 826 -29.97 22.23 32.35
CA GLN A 826 -31.33 22.68 32.63
C GLN A 826 -32.33 22.16 31.58
N GLY A 827 -31.94 22.16 30.31
CA GLY A 827 -32.75 21.60 29.22
C GLY A 827 -32.90 20.08 29.32
N LEU A 828 -31.83 19.36 29.68
CA LEU A 828 -31.84 17.92 29.87
C LEU A 828 -32.76 17.50 31.02
N VAL A 829 -32.68 18.18 32.18
CA VAL A 829 -33.57 17.91 33.32
C VAL A 829 -35.02 18.10 32.92
N GLN A 830 -35.37 19.20 32.25
CA GLN A 830 -36.73 19.44 31.78
C GLN A 830 -37.22 18.39 30.76
N ALA A 831 -36.32 17.89 29.91
CA ALA A 831 -36.64 16.84 28.94
C ALA A 831 -36.90 15.50 29.66
N GLU A 832 -36.06 15.11 30.62
CA GLU A 832 -36.24 13.88 31.39
C GLU A 832 -37.48 13.95 32.29
N GLU A 833 -37.80 15.10 32.90
CA GLU A 833 -39.04 15.28 33.66
C GLU A 833 -40.29 15.03 32.81
N ARG A 834 -40.32 15.58 31.59
CA ARG A 834 -41.43 15.34 30.65
C ARG A 834 -41.48 13.88 30.24
N TYR A 835 -40.33 13.27 29.99
CA TYR A 835 -40.26 11.86 29.62
C TYR A 835 -40.79 10.95 30.75
N GLN A 836 -40.43 11.22 32.00
CA GLN A 836 -40.91 10.47 33.18
C GLN A 836 -42.40 10.68 33.47
N GLN A 837 -42.99 11.82 33.09
CA GLN A 837 -44.44 12.01 33.17
C GLN A 837 -45.19 11.02 32.27
N ASP A 838 -44.64 10.73 31.09
CA ASP A 838 -45.21 9.78 30.14
C ASP A 838 -44.81 8.32 30.45
N HIS A 839 -43.74 8.10 31.25
CA HIS A 839 -43.15 6.79 31.58
C HIS A 839 -42.79 6.68 33.07
N PRO A 840 -43.78 6.67 33.99
CA PRO A 840 -43.56 6.75 35.44
C PRO A 840 -42.81 5.55 36.04
N GLU A 841 -42.70 4.44 35.31
CA GLU A 841 -41.96 3.24 35.68
C GLU A 841 -40.44 3.35 35.48
N GLN A 842 -39.95 4.36 34.74
CA GLN A 842 -38.52 4.50 34.46
C GLN A 842 -37.76 5.20 35.59
N LYS A 843 -36.57 4.69 35.91
CA LYS A 843 -35.64 5.35 36.84
C LYS A 843 -35.07 6.64 36.24
N ALA A 844 -34.58 7.53 37.09
CA ALA A 844 -33.85 8.73 36.69
C ALA A 844 -32.67 8.40 35.76
N LEU A 845 -32.38 9.29 34.80
CA LEU A 845 -31.18 9.19 33.98
C LEU A 845 -29.94 9.30 34.87
N CYS A 846 -29.14 8.24 34.89
CA CYS A 846 -27.89 8.21 35.63
C CYS A 846 -26.71 8.60 34.73
N VAL A 847 -26.01 9.68 35.08
CA VAL A 847 -24.76 10.08 34.43
C VAL A 847 -23.61 9.80 35.39
N LYS A 848 -22.81 8.78 35.06
CA LYS A 848 -21.61 8.42 35.82
C LYS A 848 -20.36 8.98 35.15
N VAL A 849 -19.50 9.62 35.91
CA VAL A 849 -18.29 10.26 35.40
C VAL A 849 -17.05 9.72 36.09
N HIS A 850 -16.11 9.24 35.29
CA HIS A 850 -14.81 8.79 35.76
C HIS A 850 -13.77 9.84 35.36
N PHE A 851 -13.20 10.54 36.34
CA PHE A 851 -12.10 11.48 36.14
C PHE A 851 -10.76 10.79 36.34
N ALA A 852 -9.77 11.15 35.54
CA ALA A 852 -8.40 10.70 35.76
C ALA A 852 -7.79 11.43 36.97
N GLU A 853 -6.91 10.76 37.73
CA GLU A 853 -6.19 11.39 38.83
C GLU A 853 -5.29 12.53 38.32
N THR A 854 -4.63 12.33 37.17
CA THR A 854 -3.81 13.33 36.51
C THR A 854 -4.31 13.59 35.09
N ASP A 855 -5.26 14.52 34.95
CA ASP A 855 -5.83 14.85 33.63
C ASP A 855 -5.02 15.95 32.91
N GLY A 856 -4.22 15.54 31.92
CA GLY A 856 -3.42 16.45 31.09
C GLY A 856 -4.20 17.29 30.08
N MET A 857 -5.51 17.09 29.95
CA MET A 857 -6.36 17.81 29.00
C MET A 857 -7.24 18.86 29.70
N ILE A 858 -8.05 18.46 30.68
CA ILE A 858 -8.96 19.39 31.35
C ILE A 858 -8.40 19.94 32.67
N GLY A 859 -7.47 19.20 33.28
CA GLY A 859 -6.90 19.52 34.59
C GLY A 859 -7.93 19.61 35.73
N PRO A 860 -7.48 19.87 36.97
CA PRO A 860 -8.35 19.90 38.15
C PRO A 860 -9.40 21.03 38.08
N LYS A 861 -9.09 22.13 37.39
CA LYS A 861 -10.07 23.21 37.18
C LYS A 861 -11.21 22.79 36.25
N GLY A 862 -10.89 22.06 35.19
CA GLY A 862 -11.88 21.54 34.25
C GLY A 862 -12.79 20.50 34.90
N GLN A 863 -12.21 19.57 35.68
CA GLN A 863 -12.97 18.62 36.49
C GLN A 863 -13.97 19.35 37.40
N LYS A 864 -13.46 20.29 38.21
CA LYS A 864 -14.29 21.04 39.16
C LYS A 864 -15.41 21.81 38.45
N TYR A 865 -15.12 22.45 37.32
CA TYR A 865 -16.14 23.13 36.52
C TYR A 865 -17.25 22.17 36.07
N PHE A 866 -16.89 20.97 35.61
CA PHE A 866 -17.85 19.97 35.17
C PHE A 866 -18.74 19.51 36.34
N GLU A 867 -18.14 19.18 37.49
CA GLU A 867 -18.88 18.79 38.71
C GLU A 867 -19.77 19.92 39.24
N ASP A 868 -19.29 21.16 39.22
CA ASP A 868 -20.04 22.34 39.63
C ASP A 868 -21.26 22.56 38.72
N CYS A 869 -21.15 22.31 37.40
CA CYS A 869 -22.27 22.43 36.47
C CYS A 869 -23.40 21.44 36.82
N PHE A 870 -23.07 20.19 37.11
CA PHE A 870 -24.04 19.19 37.54
C PHE A 870 -24.61 19.54 38.92
N THR A 871 -23.81 20.04 39.85
CA THR A 871 -24.29 20.40 41.19
C THR A 871 -25.20 21.65 41.19
N GLN A 872 -24.97 22.60 40.29
CA GLN A 872 -25.73 23.86 40.20
C GLN A 872 -27.05 23.73 39.42
N ALA A 873 -27.24 22.66 38.65
CA ALA A 873 -28.36 22.53 37.72
C ALA A 873 -29.74 22.28 38.38
N ASP A 874 -29.84 22.23 39.71
CA ASP A 874 -31.02 21.68 40.44
C ASP A 874 -31.40 20.33 39.82
N LEU A 875 -30.49 19.35 39.96
CA LEU A 875 -30.73 17.98 39.55
C LEU A 875 -31.85 17.40 40.40
N ARG A 876 -33.09 17.66 39.99
CA ARG A 876 -34.31 17.07 40.55
C ARG A 876 -34.25 15.54 40.43
N GLU A 877 -35.25 14.84 40.97
CA GLU A 877 -35.36 13.36 40.91
C GLU A 877 -35.29 12.77 39.47
N ALA A 878 -35.26 13.58 38.40
CA ALA A 878 -35.19 13.17 37.01
C ALA A 878 -33.78 12.83 36.47
N VAL A 879 -32.70 13.42 37.01
CA VAL A 879 -31.31 13.13 36.58
C VAL A 879 -30.42 12.96 37.81
N SER A 880 -29.72 11.83 37.91
CA SER A 880 -28.72 11.59 38.96
C SER A 880 -27.31 11.69 38.41
N PHE A 881 -26.40 12.27 39.19
CA PHE A 881 -24.99 12.44 38.84
C PHE A 881 -24.09 11.75 39.87
N GLU A 882 -23.15 10.94 39.39
CA GLU A 882 -22.11 10.32 40.19
C GLU A 882 -20.75 10.60 39.56
N SER A 883 -19.75 11.03 40.35
CA SER A 883 -18.37 11.15 39.88
C SER A 883 -17.40 10.35 40.76
N VAL A 884 -16.34 9.84 40.13
CA VAL A 884 -15.23 9.16 40.80
C VAL A 884 -13.91 9.59 40.18
N VAL A 885 -12.87 9.73 41.00
CA VAL A 885 -11.50 9.96 40.54
C VAL A 885 -10.75 8.63 40.58
N GLU A 886 -10.28 8.17 39.43
CA GLU A 886 -9.61 6.89 39.26
C GLU A 886 -8.11 7.01 39.56
N LYS A 887 -7.68 6.46 40.70
CA LYS A 887 -6.30 6.58 41.18
C LYS A 887 -5.30 5.93 40.24
N GLY A 888 -4.14 6.58 40.07
CA GLY A 888 -3.05 6.10 39.23
C GLY A 888 -3.32 6.19 37.73
N THR A 889 -4.33 6.97 37.31
CA THR A 889 -4.67 7.16 35.90
C THR A 889 -4.40 8.59 35.42
N GLU A 890 -3.94 8.67 34.18
CA GLU A 890 -3.91 9.85 33.31
C GLU A 890 -5.10 9.86 32.32
N HIS A 891 -5.32 11.00 31.66
CA HIS A 891 -6.46 11.24 30.74
C HIS A 891 -6.72 10.10 29.74
N ASP A 892 -5.69 9.61 29.06
CA ASP A 892 -5.83 8.52 28.09
C ASP A 892 -5.83 7.14 28.75
N SER A 893 -5.05 6.98 29.83
CA SER A 893 -4.92 5.69 30.51
C SER A 893 -6.19 5.23 31.24
N ILE A 894 -7.12 6.15 31.52
CA ILE A 894 -8.42 5.77 32.08
C ILE A 894 -9.24 4.93 31.09
N TRP A 895 -9.00 5.09 29.78
CA TRP A 895 -9.73 4.42 28.70
C TRP A 895 -9.06 3.14 28.18
N ILE A 896 -7.77 2.96 28.44
CA ILE A 896 -7.03 1.76 28.05
C ILE A 896 -7.31 0.60 29.01
N SER A 897 -7.26 -0.62 28.49
CA SER A 897 -7.54 -1.85 29.26
C SER A 897 -6.52 -2.13 30.37
N ASP A 898 -5.29 -1.62 30.24
CA ASP A 898 -4.15 -1.91 31.12
C ASP A 898 -4.32 -1.41 32.56
N THR A 899 -5.08 -0.32 32.76
CA THR A 899 -5.34 0.22 34.11
C THR A 899 -6.42 -0.57 34.84
N GLY A 900 -7.17 -1.42 34.13
CA GLY A 900 -8.30 -2.18 34.66
C GLY A 900 -9.55 -1.34 34.94
N VAL A 901 -9.50 -0.03 34.71
CA VAL A 901 -10.63 0.89 34.94
C VAL A 901 -11.74 0.63 33.92
N PHE A 902 -11.41 0.51 32.63
CA PHE A 902 -12.40 0.21 31.59
C PHE A 902 -13.18 -1.09 31.89
N ALA A 903 -12.48 -2.15 32.29
CA ALA A 903 -13.10 -3.41 32.72
C ALA A 903 -14.02 -3.25 33.95
N GLN A 904 -13.65 -2.40 34.92
CA GLN A 904 -14.49 -2.11 36.09
C GLN A 904 -15.74 -1.32 35.70
N VAL A 905 -15.60 -0.34 34.81
CA VAL A 905 -16.73 0.43 34.24
C VAL A 905 -17.71 -0.50 33.53
N VAL A 906 -17.22 -1.37 32.64
CA VAL A 906 -18.05 -2.34 31.92
C VAL A 906 -18.80 -3.25 32.90
N LYS A 907 -18.14 -3.78 33.95
CA LYS A 907 -18.80 -4.57 34.99
C LYS A 907 -19.85 -3.78 35.79
N SER A 908 -19.57 -2.51 36.09
CA SER A 908 -20.49 -1.61 36.79
C SER A 908 -21.75 -1.34 35.97
N ILE A 909 -21.59 -1.11 34.65
CA ILE A 909 -22.69 -0.98 33.70
C ILE A 909 -23.57 -2.25 33.74
N GLN A 910 -22.96 -3.43 33.64
CA GLN A 910 -23.69 -4.70 33.66
C GLN A 910 -24.46 -4.92 34.95
N ALA A 911 -23.84 -4.65 36.11
CA ALA A 911 -24.49 -4.75 37.40
C ALA A 911 -25.67 -3.78 37.52
N THR A 912 -25.56 -2.58 36.95
CA THR A 912 -26.61 -1.57 36.97
C THR A 912 -27.80 -1.99 36.09
N ILE A 913 -27.54 -2.54 34.91
CA ILE A 913 -28.58 -2.98 33.96
C ILE A 913 -29.23 -4.31 34.40
N SER A 914 -28.47 -5.20 35.04
CA SER A 914 -28.96 -6.52 35.47
C SER A 914 -29.66 -6.48 36.84
N SER A 915 -29.59 -5.36 37.55
CA SER A 915 -30.33 -5.17 38.79
C SER A 915 -31.82 -4.94 38.46
N PRO A 916 -32.75 -5.72 39.04
CA PRO A 916 -34.18 -5.58 38.77
C PRO A 916 -34.75 -4.20 39.10
#